data_AF-A0A7Y2G0X7-F1
#
_entry.id   AF-A0A7Y2G0X7-F1
#
_cell.length_a   1.000
_cell.length_b   1.000
_cell.length_c   1.000
_cell.angle_alpha   90.00
_cell.angle_beta   90.00
_cell.angle_gamma   90.00
#
_symmetry.space_group_name_H-M   'P 1'
#
loop_
_entity.id
_entity.type
_entity.pdbx_description
1 polymer ?
#
loop_
_entity_poly.entity_id
_entity_poly.type
_entity_poly.pdbx_seq_one_letter_code
_entity_poly.pdbx_strand_id
1 'polypeptide(L)'
;MEKVAQLALRSRGRSPDPRVLRRNRGHAWLFVAAAAFWLAAAPAPAQDNEGCFRCHDDTDLTAFHGDDEVSAYVDEAAYAASVHAGMACVDCHEDLAGSKRRRHAEDLEPVDCSGCHRRQARQHTASLHGVAAKNGDPMAPNCADCHGTHEMLSASDPDAPTAVMNVPLLCGECHREGAPVSRTHEISQDNIVENYSMSIHGEGLFQQGLTVTAVCTSCHTSHDILPHTNARSTIHPDNVATMCSSCHGQIERVHRKVIEGDLWEEDPGKIPACVDCHAPHKIRAVFYPDGLADKDCLTCHSQADLTMTRDGETVSLYVDEQTYESSMHADTACAQCHTDVTVAKERACETVQSPVDCSICHAEQVTEFQGSAHGILHAEDDPDAPDCQDCHAKHATLGSEFPISPTYPRNVPLLCGECHRVGEQAATRIHAKVDDIVGSYEDSVHGRALEAGLIVSATCADCHGAHSERPPQDPESPVSPQIIAGTCGTCHHGIEETFRASVHSPDDPDPDKEYPTCEDCHASHTILRTEQVGFRTLMMEQCGRCHEDETETFFDTFHGKVSRLGAEGVAKCYDCHGTHDILSPTDPSSRLSRDNVVETCGQCHDGSHRRFAGYLTHATHHDREGYPWLFWSFWGMTALLVGTLSFALLHTLAWVVRLLLNREEWKAHKAMARNKDQKFYRRFSRYQRTMHIVMMLSFFTLALTGMALKFSYMPWAQITSR
;
A
#
# COMPACT_ATOMS: atom_id res chain seq x y z
N MET A 1 25.50 -0.90 -17.90
CA MET A 1 26.98 -0.99 -17.93
C MET A 1 27.52 0.40 -18.18
N GLU A 2 28.65 0.75 -17.54
CA GLU A 2 29.33 2.04 -17.62
C GLU A 2 28.74 3.18 -16.77
N LYS A 3 28.69 2.99 -15.43
CA LYS A 3 28.75 4.08 -14.41
C LYS A 3 28.84 3.58 -12.94
N VAL A 4 29.68 2.57 -12.62
CA VAL A 4 29.94 2.13 -11.22
C VAL A 4 31.43 1.79 -10.97
N ALA A 5 32.35 2.61 -11.49
CA ALA A 5 33.78 2.39 -11.26
C ALA A 5 34.52 3.71 -11.05
N GLN A 6 34.21 4.43 -9.95
CA GLN A 6 35.02 5.61 -9.57
C GLN A 6 34.90 6.07 -8.10
N LEU A 7 34.74 5.16 -7.12
CA LEU A 7 34.76 5.50 -5.70
C LEU A 7 35.44 4.42 -4.85
N ALA A 8 36.73 4.17 -5.10
CA ALA A 8 37.59 3.43 -4.18
C ALA A 8 39.07 3.71 -4.47
N LEU A 9 39.56 4.92 -4.17
CA LEU A 9 41.00 5.24 -4.08
C LEU A 9 41.16 6.65 -3.49
N ARG A 10 41.23 6.77 -2.15
CA ARG A 10 41.92 7.86 -1.40
C ARG A 10 41.65 7.73 0.11
N SER A 11 42.61 7.15 0.84
CA SER A 11 43.13 7.66 2.12
C SER A 11 43.92 6.57 2.87
N ARG A 12 45.19 6.40 2.49
CA ARG A 12 46.23 5.88 3.38
C ARG A 12 47.38 6.89 3.36
N GLY A 13 47.73 7.42 4.54
CA GLY A 13 48.97 8.17 4.73
C GLY A 13 48.91 9.26 5.80
N ARG A 14 49.20 8.92 7.05
CA ARG A 14 49.99 9.80 7.93
C ARG A 14 50.62 9.04 9.11
N SER A 15 51.95 9.01 9.12
CA SER A 15 52.81 8.55 10.22
C SER A 15 52.83 9.57 11.38
N PRO A 16 53.08 9.16 12.63
CA PRO A 16 53.46 10.06 13.71
C PRO A 16 55.00 10.25 13.82
N ASP A 17 55.37 11.46 14.21
CA ASP A 17 56.72 12.02 14.41
C ASP A 17 57.43 11.46 15.67
N PRO A 18 58.75 11.16 15.60
CA PRO A 18 59.54 10.69 16.73
C PRO A 18 60.22 11.83 17.50
N ARG A 19 59.77 12.08 18.74
CA ARG A 19 60.58 12.67 19.83
C ARG A 19 59.75 12.68 21.10
N VAL A 20 60.18 11.94 22.12
CA VAL A 20 60.18 12.30 23.56
C VAL A 20 60.50 11.04 24.39
N LEU A 21 61.49 11.19 25.27
CA LEU A 21 61.88 10.36 26.42
C LEU A 21 62.83 9.16 26.22
N ARG A 22 64.12 9.51 26.08
CA ARG A 22 65.22 8.97 26.91
C ARG A 22 64.73 8.59 28.32
N ARG A 23 65.09 7.38 28.81
CA ARG A 23 66.00 7.13 29.97
C ARG A 23 65.95 5.65 30.38
N ASN A 24 67.10 5.14 30.82
CA ASN A 24 67.38 3.81 31.41
C ASN A 24 67.74 2.65 30.45
N ARG A 25 68.98 2.71 29.96
CA ARG A 25 69.83 1.53 29.74
C ARG A 25 70.57 1.23 31.03
N GLY A 26 70.48 0.00 31.51
CA GLY A 26 71.34 -0.54 32.56
C GLY A 26 70.78 -1.85 33.11
N HIS A 27 71.59 -2.90 33.07
CA HIS A 27 71.42 -4.20 33.73
C HIS A 27 70.58 -5.26 32.99
N ALA A 28 71.23 -5.98 32.07
CA ALA A 28 70.94 -7.40 31.82
C ALA A 28 72.11 -8.11 31.12
N TRP A 29 73.35 -7.88 31.59
CA TRP A 29 74.53 -8.70 31.24
C TRP A 29 74.87 -9.68 32.38
N LEU A 30 73.85 -10.22 33.05
CA LEU A 30 74.01 -11.07 34.24
C LEU A 30 72.96 -12.21 34.35
N PHE A 31 72.44 -12.73 33.23
CA PHE A 31 71.61 -13.95 33.23
C PHE A 31 72.06 -15.01 32.22
N VAL A 32 73.33 -14.98 31.81
CA VAL A 32 73.98 -16.07 31.07
C VAL A 32 74.65 -17.09 32.02
N ALA A 33 74.59 -16.86 33.34
CA ALA A 33 75.21 -17.72 34.36
C ALA A 33 74.24 -18.44 35.32
N ALA A 34 72.93 -18.39 35.06
CA ALA A 34 71.90 -19.08 35.86
C ALA A 34 71.13 -20.18 35.11
N ALA A 35 71.49 -20.47 33.85
CA ALA A 35 70.93 -21.59 33.08
C ALA A 35 71.73 -22.91 33.25
N ALA A 36 72.86 -22.88 33.95
CA ALA A 36 73.72 -24.04 34.17
C ALA A 36 73.49 -24.77 35.52
N PHE A 37 72.46 -24.39 36.28
CA PHE A 37 72.14 -24.99 37.60
C PHE A 37 70.67 -25.39 37.76
N TRP A 38 70.00 -25.71 36.66
CA TRP A 38 68.69 -26.39 36.61
C TRP A 38 68.79 -27.69 35.78
N LEU A 39 69.87 -28.44 35.99
CA LEU A 39 70.10 -29.75 35.38
C LEU A 39 69.99 -30.90 36.40
N ALA A 40 69.22 -30.70 37.47
CA ALA A 40 69.02 -31.72 38.51
C ALA A 40 67.62 -31.63 39.14
N ALA A 41 66.60 -31.77 38.30
CA ALA A 41 65.28 -32.26 38.68
C ALA A 41 64.60 -32.76 37.40
N ALA A 42 65.09 -33.89 36.88
CA ALA A 42 64.32 -34.64 35.91
C ALA A 42 63.00 -35.04 36.58
N PRO A 43 61.82 -34.63 36.08
CA PRO A 43 60.63 -35.39 36.37
C PRO A 43 60.91 -36.83 35.89
N ALA A 44 60.47 -37.80 36.68
CA ALA A 44 60.45 -39.19 36.25
C ALA A 44 59.84 -39.28 34.84
N PRO A 45 60.30 -40.19 33.96
CA PRO A 45 59.76 -40.27 32.61
C PRO A 45 58.24 -40.37 32.68
N ALA A 46 57.56 -39.35 32.15
CA ALA A 46 56.19 -39.51 31.68
C ALA A 46 56.25 -40.72 30.74
N GLN A 47 55.38 -41.69 30.99
CA GLN A 47 55.27 -42.89 30.19
C GLN A 47 55.02 -42.42 28.75
N ASP A 48 55.97 -42.65 27.84
CA ASP A 48 55.81 -42.24 26.45
C ASP A 48 54.68 -43.03 25.81
N ASN A 49 53.92 -42.41 24.91
CA ASN A 49 52.81 -43.09 24.20
C ASN A 49 53.33 -44.28 23.38
N GLU A 50 54.61 -44.24 22.96
CA GLU A 50 55.29 -45.33 22.28
C GLU A 50 55.24 -46.65 23.08
N GLY A 51 55.28 -46.57 24.42
CA GLY A 51 55.10 -47.71 25.29
C GLY A 51 53.72 -48.37 25.18
N CYS A 52 52.67 -47.57 24.95
CA CYS A 52 51.29 -48.06 24.79
C CYS A 52 51.05 -48.60 23.37
N PHE A 53 51.48 -47.86 22.33
CA PHE A 53 51.29 -48.26 20.93
C PHE A 53 51.96 -49.58 20.56
N ARG A 54 53.04 -49.99 21.25
CA ARG A 54 53.66 -51.32 21.05
C ARG A 54 52.70 -52.51 21.19
N CYS A 55 51.61 -52.34 21.93
CA CYS A 55 50.55 -53.35 22.02
C CYS A 55 49.28 -52.86 21.32
N HIS A 56 48.90 -51.59 21.52
CA HIS A 56 47.63 -51.06 21.05
C HIS A 56 47.59 -50.71 19.55
N ASP A 57 48.69 -50.78 18.81
CA ASP A 57 48.70 -50.66 17.34
C ASP A 57 48.37 -51.99 16.61
N ASP A 58 48.03 -53.05 17.35
CA ASP A 58 47.60 -54.33 16.76
C ASP A 58 46.08 -54.34 16.51
N THR A 59 45.67 -54.43 15.24
CA THR A 59 44.26 -54.41 14.82
C THR A 59 43.45 -55.61 15.29
N ASP A 60 44.14 -56.71 15.66
CA ASP A 60 43.50 -57.92 16.17
C ASP A 60 43.41 -57.93 17.71
N LEU A 61 43.88 -56.86 18.37
CA LEU A 61 43.85 -56.77 19.83
C LEU A 61 42.44 -56.51 20.34
N THR A 62 41.93 -57.42 21.18
CA THR A 62 40.66 -57.27 21.89
C THR A 62 40.86 -57.22 23.40
N ALA A 63 39.90 -56.61 24.09
CA ALA A 63 39.77 -56.59 25.54
C ALA A 63 38.30 -56.85 25.92
N PHE A 64 38.07 -57.30 27.15
CA PHE A 64 36.71 -57.44 27.68
C PHE A 64 36.35 -56.21 28.49
N HIS A 65 35.21 -55.59 28.15
CA HIS A 65 34.58 -54.58 28.98
C HIS A 65 33.27 -55.15 29.51
N GLY A 66 33.26 -55.59 30.78
CA GLY A 66 32.18 -56.42 31.31
C GLY A 66 32.10 -57.78 30.61
N ASP A 67 30.94 -58.10 30.02
CA ASP A 67 30.71 -59.34 29.26
C ASP A 67 30.98 -59.19 27.75
N ASP A 68 31.25 -57.97 27.27
CA ASP A 68 31.42 -57.67 25.85
C ASP A 68 32.90 -57.67 25.43
N GLU A 69 33.22 -58.36 24.34
CA GLU A 69 34.54 -58.32 23.71
C GLU A 69 34.61 -57.09 22.78
N VAL A 70 35.48 -56.15 23.11
CA VAL A 70 35.69 -54.89 22.40
C VAL A 70 37.10 -54.81 21.81
N SER A 71 37.27 -54.09 20.71
CA SER A 71 38.60 -53.81 20.16
C SER A 71 39.39 -52.93 21.12
N ALA A 72 40.62 -53.30 21.42
CA ALA A 72 41.58 -52.48 22.16
C ALA A 72 42.64 -51.86 21.23
N TYR A 73 42.43 -51.94 19.91
CA TYR A 73 43.25 -51.25 18.92
C TYR A 73 43.07 -49.73 18.99
N VAL A 74 44.18 -49.00 18.85
CA VAL A 74 44.25 -47.56 18.73
C VAL A 74 45.16 -47.24 17.55
N ASP A 75 44.61 -46.60 16.51
CA ASP A 75 45.37 -46.14 15.35
C ASP A 75 46.26 -44.94 15.74
N GLU A 76 47.58 -45.15 15.74
CA GLU A 76 48.56 -44.12 16.08
C GLU A 76 48.46 -42.89 15.16
N ALA A 77 48.20 -43.10 13.86
CA ALA A 77 48.07 -42.01 12.90
C ALA A 77 46.78 -41.21 13.12
N ALA A 78 45.67 -41.89 13.44
CA ALA A 78 44.41 -41.22 13.77
C ALA A 78 44.52 -40.42 15.08
N TYR A 79 45.15 -41.00 16.11
CA TYR A 79 45.43 -40.27 17.36
C TYR A 79 46.32 -39.06 17.13
N ALA A 80 47.38 -39.20 16.33
CA ALA A 80 48.29 -38.11 15.97
C ALA A 80 47.61 -36.99 15.15
N ALA A 81 46.51 -37.28 14.47
CA ALA A 81 45.68 -36.30 13.77
C ALA A 81 44.61 -35.66 14.67
N SER A 82 44.33 -36.22 15.85
CA SER A 82 43.34 -35.71 16.79
C SER A 82 43.74 -34.37 17.40
N VAL A 83 42.76 -33.65 17.97
CA VAL A 83 43.00 -32.40 18.71
C VAL A 83 43.80 -32.61 20.00
N HIS A 84 43.94 -33.87 20.45
CA HIS A 84 44.68 -34.26 21.65
C HIS A 84 46.02 -34.94 21.35
N ALA A 85 46.51 -34.91 20.09
CA ALA A 85 47.75 -35.56 19.66
C ALA A 85 49.01 -35.22 20.52
N GLY A 86 49.00 -34.08 21.21
CA GLY A 86 50.09 -33.64 22.10
C GLY A 86 50.01 -34.17 23.54
N MET A 87 48.99 -34.93 23.90
CA MET A 87 48.79 -35.46 25.26
C MET A 87 49.42 -36.85 25.40
N ALA A 88 49.76 -37.24 26.63
CA ALA A 88 50.12 -38.62 26.91
C ALA A 88 48.85 -39.46 27.11
N CYS A 89 48.86 -40.76 26.77
CA CYS A 89 47.70 -41.64 26.99
C CYS A 89 47.24 -41.64 28.45
N VAL A 90 48.19 -41.55 29.39
CA VAL A 90 47.95 -41.50 30.84
C VAL A 90 47.38 -40.17 31.34
N ASP A 91 47.36 -39.12 30.50
CA ASP A 91 46.72 -37.84 30.83
C ASP A 91 45.18 -37.95 30.70
N CYS A 92 44.69 -38.95 29.97
CA CYS A 92 43.26 -39.29 29.88
C CYS A 92 42.93 -40.55 30.69
N HIS A 93 43.79 -41.56 30.63
CA HIS A 93 43.73 -42.76 31.47
C HIS A 93 44.48 -42.53 32.78
N GLU A 94 43.94 -41.64 33.62
CA GLU A 94 44.58 -41.23 34.88
C GLU A 94 44.78 -42.40 35.85
N ASP A 95 43.95 -43.45 35.76
CA ASP A 95 44.06 -44.70 36.52
C ASP A 95 45.36 -45.48 36.21
N LEU A 96 45.99 -45.20 35.06
CA LEU A 96 47.27 -45.76 34.64
C LEU A 96 48.48 -44.89 35.05
N ALA A 97 48.26 -43.67 35.53
CA ALA A 97 49.33 -42.73 35.86
C ALA A 97 50.29 -43.29 36.92
N GLY A 98 51.56 -43.45 36.56
CA GLY A 98 52.60 -43.97 37.45
C GLY A 98 52.61 -45.51 37.61
N SER A 99 51.80 -46.23 36.82
CA SER A 99 51.82 -47.68 36.76
C SER A 99 53.16 -48.20 36.23
N LYS A 100 53.83 -49.08 37.00
CA LYS A 100 55.06 -49.77 36.57
C LYS A 100 54.80 -51.15 35.95
N ARG A 101 53.54 -51.51 35.74
CA ARG A 101 53.17 -52.84 35.25
C ARG A 101 53.29 -52.88 33.71
N ARG A 102 53.91 -53.94 33.19
CA ARG A 102 54.04 -54.21 31.74
C ARG A 102 52.71 -54.54 31.04
N ARG A 103 51.69 -54.93 31.83
CA ARG A 103 50.29 -55.13 31.44
C ARG A 103 49.43 -54.44 32.50
N HIS A 104 48.47 -53.62 32.08
CA HIS A 104 47.49 -53.01 32.98
C HIS A 104 46.31 -53.96 33.27
N ALA A 105 45.39 -53.54 34.12
CA ALA A 105 44.14 -54.30 34.33
C ALA A 105 43.33 -54.36 33.03
N GLU A 106 42.57 -55.43 32.85
CA GLU A 106 41.69 -55.61 31.68
C GLU A 106 40.51 -54.64 31.69
N ASP A 107 40.07 -54.23 32.90
CA ASP A 107 38.99 -53.27 33.08
C ASP A 107 39.58 -51.94 33.58
N LEU A 108 39.59 -50.93 32.70
CA LEU A 108 40.06 -49.57 32.99
C LEU A 108 38.87 -48.69 33.38
N GLU A 109 39.12 -47.68 34.21
CA GLU A 109 38.08 -46.69 34.50
C GLU A 109 37.76 -45.87 33.23
N PRO A 110 36.48 -45.55 32.96
CA PRO A 110 36.10 -44.69 31.85
C PRO A 110 36.78 -43.32 31.96
N VAL A 111 37.25 -42.79 30.82
CA VAL A 111 37.92 -41.50 30.76
C VAL A 111 36.98 -40.36 31.17
N ASP A 112 37.39 -39.55 32.14
CA ASP A 112 36.64 -38.36 32.57
C ASP A 112 37.15 -37.09 31.87
N CYS A 113 36.43 -36.65 30.83
CA CYS A 113 36.75 -35.40 30.14
C CYS A 113 36.52 -34.14 30.99
N SER A 114 35.80 -34.24 32.12
CA SER A 114 35.37 -33.08 32.92
C SER A 114 36.52 -32.35 33.62
N GLY A 115 37.64 -33.04 33.88
CA GLY A 115 38.84 -32.45 34.49
C GLY A 115 39.37 -31.24 33.71
N CYS A 116 39.35 -31.33 32.38
CA CYS A 116 39.78 -30.30 31.44
C CYS A 116 38.61 -29.54 30.81
N HIS A 117 37.51 -30.20 30.45
CA HIS A 117 36.34 -29.60 29.78
C HIS A 117 35.20 -29.24 30.74
N ARG A 118 35.55 -28.57 31.85
CA ARG A 118 34.63 -28.30 32.98
C ARG A 118 33.34 -27.57 32.58
N ARG A 119 33.40 -26.63 31.64
CA ARG A 119 32.23 -25.85 31.20
C ARG A 119 31.26 -26.74 30.43
N GLN A 120 31.77 -27.47 29.44
CA GLN A 120 31.00 -28.37 28.59
C GLN A 120 30.41 -29.50 29.42
N ALA A 121 31.18 -30.10 30.33
CA ALA A 121 30.69 -31.13 31.25
C ALA A 121 29.53 -30.64 32.14
N ARG A 122 29.62 -29.40 32.66
CA ARG A 122 28.52 -28.80 33.44
C ARG A 122 27.27 -28.57 32.60
N GLN A 123 27.42 -28.11 31.36
CA GLN A 123 26.29 -27.92 30.44
C GLN A 123 25.65 -29.28 30.12
N HIS A 124 26.46 -30.27 29.73
CA HIS A 124 25.96 -31.60 29.39
C HIS A 124 25.19 -32.23 30.55
N THR A 125 25.73 -32.14 31.77
CA THR A 125 25.07 -32.63 32.99
C THR A 125 23.70 -31.98 33.24
N ALA A 126 23.51 -30.73 32.81
CA ALA A 126 22.23 -30.01 32.95
C ALA A 126 21.25 -30.25 31.78
N SER A 127 21.74 -30.79 30.66
CA SER A 127 20.94 -31.11 29.48
C SER A 127 20.03 -32.33 29.70
N LEU A 128 19.08 -32.55 28.79
CA LEU A 128 18.23 -33.74 28.78
C LEU A 128 19.04 -35.04 28.72
N HIS A 129 20.12 -35.08 27.92
CA HIS A 129 21.00 -36.25 27.83
C HIS A 129 21.75 -36.52 29.14
N GLY A 130 22.30 -35.48 29.79
CA GLY A 130 22.98 -35.65 31.07
C GLY A 130 22.04 -36.03 32.21
N VAL A 131 20.80 -35.54 32.20
CA VAL A 131 19.76 -35.95 33.16
C VAL A 131 19.36 -37.41 32.93
N ALA A 132 19.19 -37.84 31.67
CA ALA A 132 18.91 -39.23 31.33
C ALA A 132 20.06 -40.16 31.76
N ALA A 133 21.31 -39.80 31.46
CA ALA A 133 22.49 -40.54 31.88
C ALA A 133 22.58 -40.67 33.41
N LYS A 134 22.29 -39.60 34.15
CA LYS A 134 22.24 -39.62 35.62
C LYS A 134 21.15 -40.53 36.18
N ASN A 135 20.04 -40.68 35.45
CA ASN A 135 18.94 -41.58 35.81
C ASN A 135 19.23 -43.04 35.45
N GLY A 136 20.40 -43.34 34.87
CA GLY A 136 20.81 -44.68 34.50
C GLY A 136 20.21 -45.18 33.19
N ASP A 137 19.81 -44.27 32.29
CA ASP A 137 19.38 -44.64 30.94
C ASP A 137 20.60 -45.12 30.12
N PRO A 138 20.63 -46.40 29.68
CA PRO A 138 21.76 -46.94 28.93
C PRO A 138 21.88 -46.37 27.51
N MET A 139 20.86 -45.68 27.00
CA MET A 139 20.86 -45.05 25.68
C MET A 139 21.19 -43.55 25.72
N ALA A 140 21.44 -42.99 26.90
CA ALA A 140 21.84 -41.60 27.03
C ALA A 140 23.29 -41.41 26.55
N PRO A 141 23.53 -40.53 25.56
CA PRO A 141 24.86 -40.37 25.00
C PRO A 141 25.82 -39.70 26.00
N ASN A 142 27.08 -40.12 25.94
CA ASN A 142 28.21 -39.51 26.64
C ASN A 142 29.08 -38.68 25.67
N CYS A 143 30.19 -38.14 26.16
CA CYS A 143 31.09 -37.30 25.37
C CYS A 143 31.64 -38.01 24.13
N ALA A 144 32.02 -39.29 24.26
CA ALA A 144 32.64 -40.07 23.21
C ALA A 144 31.65 -40.46 22.11
N ASP A 145 30.38 -40.68 22.44
CA ASP A 145 29.33 -40.98 21.46
C ASP A 145 29.13 -39.84 20.44
N CYS A 146 29.47 -38.60 20.83
CA CYS A 146 29.37 -37.43 19.96
C CYS A 146 30.70 -37.00 19.33
N HIS A 147 31.82 -37.13 20.04
CA HIS A 147 33.13 -36.61 19.60
C HIS A 147 34.09 -37.68 19.08
N GLY A 148 33.76 -38.96 19.26
CA GLY A 148 34.70 -40.08 19.05
C GLY A 148 35.55 -40.35 20.29
N THR A 149 36.46 -41.31 20.17
CA THR A 149 37.30 -41.78 21.30
C THR A 149 38.74 -41.29 21.19
N HIS A 150 39.58 -41.93 20.37
CA HIS A 150 41.01 -41.58 20.21
C HIS A 150 41.25 -40.69 18.98
N GLU A 151 40.27 -40.60 18.11
CA GLU A 151 40.23 -39.93 16.81
C GLU A 151 39.45 -38.62 16.85
N MET A 152 39.41 -37.93 18.00
CA MET A 152 38.63 -36.70 18.19
C MET A 152 39.17 -35.56 17.30
N LEU A 153 38.40 -35.21 16.27
CA LEU A 153 38.71 -34.12 15.37
C LEU A 153 38.08 -32.80 15.82
N SER A 154 38.61 -31.69 15.31
CA SER A 154 38.01 -30.37 15.52
C SER A 154 36.67 -30.29 14.79
N ALA A 155 35.65 -29.65 15.36
CA ALA A 155 34.38 -29.38 14.66
C ALA A 155 34.52 -28.54 13.37
N SER A 156 35.70 -27.94 13.13
CA SER A 156 36.02 -27.26 11.86
C SER A 156 36.57 -28.20 10.78
N ASP A 157 36.97 -29.41 11.16
CA ASP A 157 37.38 -30.47 10.25
C ASP A 157 36.13 -31.12 9.62
N PRO A 158 36.04 -31.23 8.28
CA PRO A 158 34.87 -31.80 7.61
C PRO A 158 34.62 -33.28 7.95
N ASP A 159 35.64 -34.02 8.38
CA ASP A 159 35.52 -35.43 8.73
C ASP A 159 35.11 -35.63 10.20
N ALA A 160 35.05 -34.57 11.01
CA ALA A 160 34.61 -34.65 12.39
C ALA A 160 33.11 -34.99 12.48
N PRO A 161 32.68 -35.90 13.38
CA PRO A 161 31.25 -36.15 13.61
C PRO A 161 30.46 -34.88 13.98
N THR A 162 31.13 -33.93 14.65
CA THR A 162 30.56 -32.66 15.09
C THR A 162 30.66 -31.52 14.06
N ALA A 163 31.17 -31.79 12.85
CA ALA A 163 31.17 -30.83 11.76
C ALA A 163 29.74 -30.49 11.33
N VAL A 164 29.49 -29.24 10.90
CA VAL A 164 28.13 -28.76 10.55
C VAL A 164 27.40 -29.70 9.57
N MET A 165 28.08 -30.20 8.55
CA MET A 165 27.51 -31.13 7.57
C MET A 165 27.12 -32.49 8.16
N ASN A 166 27.79 -32.91 9.25
CA ASN A 166 27.64 -34.23 9.86
C ASN A 166 26.69 -34.22 11.06
N VAL A 167 26.43 -33.05 11.67
CA VAL A 167 25.55 -32.92 12.85
C VAL A 167 24.17 -33.57 12.66
N PRO A 168 23.43 -33.38 11.55
CA PRO A 168 22.13 -34.04 11.40
C PRO A 168 22.22 -35.57 11.34
N LEU A 169 23.30 -36.11 10.78
CA LEU A 169 23.55 -37.55 10.74
C LEU A 169 23.92 -38.08 12.13
N LEU A 170 24.82 -37.38 12.84
CA LEU A 170 25.23 -37.70 14.21
C LEU A 170 24.02 -37.78 15.15
N CYS A 171 23.18 -36.74 15.19
CA CYS A 171 21.95 -36.76 15.97
C CYS A 171 20.98 -37.85 15.48
N GLY A 172 20.97 -38.09 14.17
CA GLY A 172 20.14 -39.09 13.52
C GLY A 172 20.47 -40.53 13.89
N GLU A 173 21.68 -40.84 14.38
CA GLU A 173 22.02 -42.21 14.81
C GLU A 173 21.08 -42.73 15.91
N CYS A 174 20.64 -41.82 16.78
CA CYS A 174 19.69 -42.09 17.85
C CYS A 174 18.27 -41.57 17.56
N HIS A 175 18.13 -40.41 16.92
CA HIS A 175 16.84 -39.71 16.78
C HIS A 175 16.14 -39.90 15.42
N ARG A 176 16.74 -40.57 14.43
CA ARG A 176 16.03 -40.88 13.18
C ARG A 176 14.97 -41.95 13.40
N GLU A 177 13.98 -41.97 12.51
CA GLU A 177 12.92 -42.96 12.55
C GLU A 177 13.48 -44.39 12.56
N GLY A 178 13.01 -45.21 13.50
CA GLY A 178 13.45 -46.58 13.67
C GLY A 178 14.82 -46.78 14.34
N ALA A 179 15.48 -45.73 14.82
CA ALA A 179 16.64 -45.86 15.71
C ALA A 179 16.22 -46.36 17.12
N PRO A 180 17.16 -46.93 17.91
CA PRO A 180 16.85 -47.49 19.23
C PRO A 180 16.11 -46.51 20.15
N VAL A 181 16.57 -45.25 20.24
CA VAL A 181 15.94 -44.23 21.09
C VAL A 181 14.54 -43.88 20.59
N SER A 182 14.36 -43.60 19.29
CA SER A 182 13.05 -43.35 18.67
C SER A 182 12.03 -44.48 18.88
N ARG A 183 12.47 -45.74 19.04
CA ARG A 183 11.56 -46.88 19.30
C ARG A 183 11.23 -47.11 20.76
N THR A 184 12.07 -46.64 21.67
CA THR A 184 12.01 -46.99 23.11
C THR A 184 11.60 -45.82 23.99
N HIS A 185 11.71 -44.60 23.47
CA HIS A 185 11.42 -43.36 24.18
C HIS A 185 10.33 -42.58 23.46
N GLU A 186 9.50 -41.89 24.24
CA GLU A 186 8.46 -41.02 23.71
C GLU A 186 9.08 -39.67 23.30
N ILE A 187 9.15 -39.43 21.99
CA ILE A 187 9.64 -38.19 21.39
C ILE A 187 8.44 -37.48 20.77
N SER A 188 8.33 -36.16 20.98
CA SER A 188 7.16 -35.37 20.57
C SER A 188 7.00 -35.18 19.05
N GLN A 189 7.95 -35.67 18.24
CA GLN A 189 7.99 -35.47 16.79
C GLN A 189 8.56 -36.71 16.10
N ASP A 190 7.90 -37.14 15.02
CA ASP A 190 8.33 -38.28 14.19
C ASP A 190 9.14 -37.83 12.96
N ASN A 191 9.94 -38.72 12.38
CA ASN A 191 10.69 -38.49 11.13
C ASN A 191 11.56 -37.21 11.13
N ILE A 192 12.12 -36.82 12.28
CA ILE A 192 12.77 -35.52 12.50
C ILE A 192 13.87 -35.23 11.48
N VAL A 193 14.75 -36.20 11.20
CA VAL A 193 15.88 -36.04 10.27
C VAL A 193 15.40 -35.89 8.82
N GLU A 194 14.42 -36.70 8.42
CA GLU A 194 13.83 -36.62 7.08
C GLU A 194 13.14 -35.27 6.89
N ASN A 195 12.32 -34.88 7.85
CA ASN A 195 11.64 -33.59 7.87
C ASN A 195 12.65 -32.43 7.77
N TYR A 196 13.70 -32.43 8.59
CA TYR A 196 14.76 -31.42 8.54
C TYR A 196 15.43 -31.38 7.16
N SER A 197 15.73 -32.54 6.55
CA SER A 197 16.36 -32.60 5.23
C SER A 197 15.50 -31.96 4.13
N MET A 198 14.18 -31.97 4.31
CA MET A 198 13.22 -31.28 3.44
C MET A 198 13.02 -29.81 3.80
N SER A 199 13.62 -29.29 4.88
CA SER A 199 13.53 -27.89 5.27
C SER A 199 14.42 -26.98 4.42
N ILE A 200 14.20 -25.66 4.42
CA ILE A 200 15.07 -24.73 3.67
C ILE A 200 16.51 -24.76 4.19
N HIS A 201 16.67 -25.03 5.48
CA HIS A 201 17.99 -25.20 6.08
C HIS A 201 18.66 -26.52 5.66
N GLY A 202 17.89 -27.61 5.59
CA GLY A 202 18.35 -28.92 5.12
C GLY A 202 18.67 -28.94 3.62
N GLU A 203 17.86 -28.27 2.79
CA GLU A 203 18.12 -28.01 1.37
C GLU A 203 19.45 -27.26 1.19
N GLY A 204 19.64 -26.17 1.95
CA GLY A 204 20.88 -25.41 1.97
C GLY A 204 22.09 -26.27 2.38
N LEU A 205 21.92 -27.14 3.39
CA LEU A 205 22.98 -28.02 3.87
C LEU A 205 23.32 -29.10 2.83
N PHE A 206 22.37 -29.97 2.50
CA PHE A 206 22.62 -31.22 1.78
C PHE A 206 22.70 -31.04 0.27
N GLN A 207 21.89 -30.15 -0.32
CA GLN A 207 21.86 -29.98 -1.78
C GLN A 207 22.81 -28.87 -2.25
N GLN A 208 22.93 -27.80 -1.47
CA GLN A 208 23.74 -26.64 -1.84
C GLN A 208 25.12 -26.62 -1.16
N GLY A 209 25.36 -27.47 -0.16
CA GLY A 209 26.65 -27.57 0.56
C GLY A 209 26.96 -26.34 1.42
N LEU A 210 25.96 -25.57 1.83
CA LEU A 210 26.12 -24.34 2.60
C LEU A 210 26.30 -24.64 4.09
N THR A 211 27.55 -24.62 4.56
CA THR A 211 27.90 -24.84 5.97
C THR A 211 27.52 -23.69 6.91
N VAL A 212 27.00 -22.58 6.36
CA VAL A 212 26.45 -21.44 7.12
C VAL A 212 24.98 -21.62 7.48
N THR A 213 24.33 -22.67 6.98
CA THR A 213 22.93 -22.97 7.28
C THR A 213 22.76 -23.45 8.72
N ALA A 214 21.54 -23.30 9.26
CA ALA A 214 21.23 -23.76 10.60
C ALA A 214 21.09 -25.30 10.65
N VAL A 215 21.69 -25.92 11.67
CA VAL A 215 21.59 -27.36 11.98
C VAL A 215 20.99 -27.56 13.37
N CYS A 216 20.81 -28.81 13.80
CA CYS A 216 20.19 -29.13 15.09
C CYS A 216 20.78 -28.33 16.26
N THR A 217 22.11 -28.23 16.31
CA THR A 217 22.84 -27.51 17.37
C THR A 217 22.74 -25.98 17.26
N SER A 218 22.35 -25.43 16.11
CA SER A 218 22.07 -23.99 15.95
C SER A 218 20.82 -23.58 16.73
N CYS A 219 19.82 -24.45 16.79
CA CYS A 219 18.56 -24.16 17.49
C CYS A 219 18.52 -24.77 18.90
N HIS A 220 19.02 -25.99 19.11
CA HIS A 220 18.94 -26.71 20.41
C HIS A 220 20.18 -26.56 21.29
N THR A 221 21.25 -25.93 20.78
CA THR A 221 22.61 -25.92 21.37
C THR A 221 23.28 -27.31 21.40
N SER A 222 24.61 -27.38 21.53
CA SER A 222 25.35 -28.66 21.44
C SER A 222 25.49 -29.40 22.78
N HIS A 223 25.70 -28.67 23.88
CA HIS A 223 25.98 -29.26 25.20
C HIS A 223 24.94 -28.87 26.25
N ASP A 224 24.00 -27.97 25.97
CA ASP A 224 22.99 -27.48 26.92
C ASP A 224 21.58 -27.68 26.35
N ILE A 225 21.30 -28.89 25.83
CA ILE A 225 20.02 -29.24 25.20
C ILE A 225 18.95 -29.34 26.30
N LEU A 226 18.12 -28.31 26.42
CA LEU A 226 17.06 -28.19 27.43
C LEU A 226 15.66 -28.39 26.80
N PRO A 227 14.66 -28.86 27.56
CA PRO A 227 13.30 -28.99 27.04
C PRO A 227 12.71 -27.62 26.70
N HIS A 228 11.79 -27.58 25.72
CA HIS A 228 11.16 -26.32 25.25
C HIS A 228 10.36 -25.58 26.35
N THR A 229 9.99 -26.26 27.43
CA THR A 229 9.31 -25.68 28.60
C THR A 229 10.26 -25.00 29.58
N ASN A 230 11.57 -25.12 29.38
CA ASN A 230 12.56 -24.47 30.23
C ASN A 230 12.86 -23.06 29.72
N ALA A 231 12.69 -22.04 30.56
CA ALA A 231 12.94 -20.64 30.21
C ALA A 231 14.37 -20.34 29.73
N ARG A 232 15.36 -21.21 30.05
CA ARG A 232 16.74 -21.07 29.54
C ARG A 232 16.96 -21.73 28.17
N SER A 233 15.99 -22.48 27.67
CA SER A 233 16.10 -23.16 26.39
C SER A 233 16.01 -22.14 25.25
N THR A 234 16.90 -22.26 24.27
CA THR A 234 16.89 -21.43 23.05
C THR A 234 15.63 -21.64 22.20
N ILE A 235 14.93 -22.76 22.41
CA ILE A 235 13.65 -23.09 21.76
C ILE A 235 12.44 -22.85 22.68
N HIS A 236 12.61 -22.17 23.81
CA HIS A 236 11.47 -21.70 24.61
C HIS A 236 10.71 -20.62 23.83
N PRO A 237 9.36 -20.57 23.87
CA PRO A 237 8.57 -19.59 23.11
C PRO A 237 9.09 -18.15 23.20
N ASP A 238 9.42 -17.68 24.42
CA ASP A 238 9.97 -16.34 24.67
C ASP A 238 11.36 -16.09 24.04
N ASN A 239 12.11 -17.14 23.73
CA ASN A 239 13.48 -17.06 23.20
C ASN A 239 13.57 -17.32 21.69
N VAL A 240 12.52 -17.89 21.07
CA VAL A 240 12.53 -18.31 19.67
C VAL A 240 12.80 -17.14 18.73
N ALA A 241 12.15 -15.98 18.95
CA ALA A 241 12.35 -14.80 18.12
C ALA A 241 13.82 -14.33 18.14
N THR A 242 14.42 -14.25 19.34
CA THR A 242 15.83 -13.88 19.52
C THR A 242 16.78 -14.88 18.86
N MET A 243 16.48 -16.18 18.96
CA MET A 243 17.26 -17.24 18.33
C MET A 243 17.23 -17.12 16.80
N CYS A 244 16.06 -16.92 16.20
CA CYS A 244 15.90 -16.75 14.76
C CYS A 244 16.55 -15.45 14.25
N SER A 245 16.37 -14.34 14.96
CA SER A 245 16.88 -13.02 14.55
C SER A 245 18.41 -12.92 14.62
N SER A 246 19.07 -13.80 15.39
CA SER A 246 20.54 -13.92 15.42
C SER A 246 21.15 -14.16 14.03
N CYS A 247 20.39 -14.80 13.14
CA CYS A 247 20.76 -15.03 11.74
C CYS A 247 19.86 -14.23 10.78
N HIS A 248 18.56 -14.12 11.07
CA HIS A 248 17.57 -13.41 10.26
C HIS A 248 17.41 -11.94 10.68
N GLY A 249 18.51 -11.17 10.73
CA GLY A 249 18.51 -9.79 11.25
C GLY A 249 17.73 -8.73 10.43
N GLN A 250 17.01 -9.11 9.38
CA GLN A 250 16.08 -8.24 8.64
C GLN A 250 14.63 -8.73 8.69
N ILE A 251 14.34 -9.72 9.54
CA ILE A 251 13.02 -10.37 9.61
C ILE A 251 11.92 -9.38 9.98
N GLU A 252 12.21 -8.40 10.85
CA GLU A 252 11.28 -7.33 11.21
C GLU A 252 10.87 -6.46 10.01
N ARG A 253 11.79 -6.17 9.08
CA ARG A 253 11.48 -5.33 7.91
C ARG A 253 10.51 -6.01 6.95
N VAL A 254 10.70 -7.30 6.74
CA VAL A 254 9.80 -8.08 5.85
C VAL A 254 8.46 -8.33 6.52
N HIS A 255 8.44 -8.47 7.84
CA HIS A 255 7.23 -8.67 8.60
C HIS A 255 6.45 -7.37 8.84
N ARG A 256 7.06 -6.18 8.99
CA ARG A 256 6.36 -4.87 9.21
C ARG A 256 5.23 -4.52 8.24
N LYS A 257 5.20 -5.10 7.03
CA LYS A 257 4.10 -4.92 6.07
C LYS A 257 2.88 -5.80 6.36
N VAL A 258 3.06 -6.80 7.21
CA VAL A 258 2.08 -7.81 7.61
C VAL A 258 1.89 -7.68 9.11
N ILE A 259 2.91 -7.98 9.92
CA ILE A 259 2.85 -7.93 11.39
C ILE A 259 3.79 -6.85 11.98
N GLU A 260 3.40 -6.24 13.10
CA GLU A 260 4.24 -5.27 13.80
C GLU A 260 5.38 -5.97 14.56
N GLY A 261 6.58 -5.95 13.98
CA GLY A 261 7.71 -6.76 14.45
C GLY A 261 8.19 -6.46 15.88
N ASP A 262 8.00 -5.23 16.35
CA ASP A 262 8.44 -4.79 17.67
C ASP A 262 7.64 -5.52 18.80
N LEU A 263 6.43 -6.03 18.48
CA LEU A 263 5.58 -6.79 19.42
C LEU A 263 6.20 -8.13 19.89
N TRP A 264 7.12 -8.74 19.14
CA TRP A 264 7.79 -9.98 19.58
C TRP A 264 8.73 -9.74 20.77
N GLU A 265 9.25 -8.51 20.89
CA GLU A 265 10.14 -8.12 21.99
C GLU A 265 9.39 -7.44 23.13
N GLU A 266 8.40 -6.60 22.81
CA GLU A 266 7.70 -5.77 23.78
C GLU A 266 6.54 -6.49 24.49
N ASP A 267 5.82 -7.38 23.80
CA ASP A 267 4.66 -8.11 24.37
C ASP A 267 4.58 -9.57 23.86
N PRO A 268 5.47 -10.46 24.36
CA PRO A 268 5.53 -11.87 23.96
C PRO A 268 4.18 -12.58 24.22
N GLY A 269 3.53 -13.04 23.15
CA GLY A 269 2.23 -13.70 23.20
C GLY A 269 1.10 -12.95 22.50
N LYS A 270 1.26 -11.64 22.25
CA LYS A 270 0.29 -10.87 21.45
C LYS A 270 0.32 -11.26 19.96
N ILE A 271 1.48 -11.68 19.49
CA ILE A 271 1.68 -12.21 18.14
C ILE A 271 2.21 -13.65 18.20
N PRO A 272 1.81 -14.54 17.26
CA PRO A 272 2.30 -15.92 17.22
C PRO A 272 3.84 -15.98 17.17
N ALA A 273 4.45 -16.94 17.85
CA ALA A 273 5.89 -17.16 17.75
C ALA A 273 6.25 -17.56 16.31
N CYS A 274 7.50 -17.33 15.90
CA CYS A 274 7.93 -17.63 14.52
C CYS A 274 7.62 -19.09 14.13
N VAL A 275 7.72 -20.03 15.08
CA VAL A 275 7.48 -21.46 14.86
C VAL A 275 6.00 -21.83 14.74
N ASP A 276 5.09 -20.98 15.20
CA ASP A 276 3.65 -21.17 15.06
C ASP A 276 3.19 -20.95 13.61
N CYS A 277 3.94 -20.18 12.84
CA CYS A 277 3.72 -19.98 11.40
C CYS A 277 4.75 -20.75 10.54
N HIS A 278 5.96 -20.98 11.05
CA HIS A 278 7.05 -21.66 10.34
C HIS A 278 7.52 -22.91 11.08
N ALA A 279 7.07 -24.09 10.66
CA ALA A 279 7.51 -25.34 11.27
C ALA A 279 9.05 -25.50 11.12
N PRO A 280 9.81 -25.57 12.24
CA PRO A 280 11.28 -25.54 12.19
C PRO A 280 11.87 -26.84 11.63
N HIS A 281 11.12 -27.93 11.69
CA HIS A 281 11.53 -29.23 11.18
C HIS A 281 10.85 -29.64 9.88
N LYS A 282 9.81 -28.96 9.36
CA LYS A 282 9.08 -29.39 8.14
C LYS A 282 8.88 -28.22 7.18
N ILE A 283 9.08 -28.42 5.88
CA ILE A 283 8.57 -27.48 4.88
C ILE A 283 7.05 -27.67 4.77
N ARG A 284 6.29 -26.69 5.30
CA ARG A 284 4.86 -26.45 5.05
C ARG A 284 3.90 -27.58 5.44
N ALA A 285 3.60 -27.65 6.72
CA ALA A 285 2.22 -27.75 7.21
C ALA A 285 2.25 -27.19 8.63
N VAL A 286 1.49 -26.12 8.87
CA VAL A 286 1.36 -25.55 10.21
C VAL A 286 0.56 -26.56 11.03
N PHE A 287 1.21 -27.17 12.03
CA PHE A 287 0.54 -28.06 12.98
C PHE A 287 0.36 -27.27 14.27
N TYR A 288 -0.88 -26.97 14.60
CA TYR A 288 -1.23 -26.40 15.89
C TYR A 288 -1.24 -27.51 16.95
N PRO A 289 -0.77 -27.22 18.18
CA PRO A 289 -1.02 -28.09 19.32
C PRO A 289 -2.52 -28.35 19.51
N ASP A 290 -2.89 -29.52 20.05
CA ASP A 290 -4.27 -29.83 20.42
C ASP A 290 -4.89 -28.67 21.23
N GLY A 291 -6.08 -28.22 20.86
CA GLY A 291 -6.79 -27.09 21.46
C GLY A 291 -6.59 -25.74 20.75
N LEU A 292 -5.76 -25.68 19.70
CA LEU A 292 -5.58 -24.51 18.83
C LEU A 292 -5.89 -24.79 17.35
N ALA A 293 -6.25 -26.04 17.00
CA ALA A 293 -6.66 -26.37 15.65
C ALA A 293 -8.08 -25.86 15.38
N ASP A 294 -8.35 -25.40 14.15
CA ASP A 294 -9.67 -24.90 13.75
C ASP A 294 -10.79 -25.90 14.04
N LYS A 295 -10.50 -27.19 13.85
CA LYS A 295 -11.43 -28.28 14.13
C LYS A 295 -11.88 -28.33 15.59
N ASP A 296 -11.02 -27.96 16.53
CA ASP A 296 -11.35 -27.92 17.95
C ASP A 296 -12.33 -26.78 18.23
N CYS A 297 -12.09 -25.60 17.63
CA CYS A 297 -12.98 -24.44 17.72
C CYS A 297 -14.35 -24.74 17.06
N LEU A 298 -14.33 -25.30 15.86
CA LEU A 298 -15.51 -25.59 15.05
C LEU A 298 -16.39 -26.69 15.65
N THR A 299 -15.90 -27.51 16.59
CA THR A 299 -16.74 -28.46 17.34
C THR A 299 -17.92 -27.76 18.04
N CYS A 300 -17.71 -26.53 18.49
CA CYS A 300 -18.75 -25.67 19.05
C CYS A 300 -19.22 -24.62 18.04
N HIS A 301 -18.28 -23.92 17.38
CA HIS A 301 -18.60 -22.76 16.56
C HIS A 301 -19.32 -23.09 15.23
N SER A 302 -19.34 -24.35 14.78
CA SER A 302 -20.18 -24.78 13.65
C SER A 302 -21.67 -24.98 14.01
N GLN A 303 -22.06 -24.77 15.26
CA GLN A 303 -23.45 -24.93 15.71
C GLN A 303 -24.22 -23.62 15.50
N ALA A 304 -25.26 -23.66 14.64
CA ALA A 304 -26.02 -22.48 14.24
C ALA A 304 -26.78 -21.79 15.39
N ASP A 305 -27.06 -22.50 16.48
CA ASP A 305 -27.74 -22.01 17.67
C ASP A 305 -26.76 -21.55 18.78
N LEU A 306 -25.44 -21.64 18.55
CA LEU A 306 -24.46 -21.17 19.50
C LEU A 306 -24.55 -19.64 19.61
N THR A 307 -24.82 -19.18 20.84
CA THR A 307 -24.95 -17.76 21.16
C THR A 307 -24.26 -17.44 22.47
N MET A 308 -23.88 -16.18 22.66
CA MET A 308 -23.45 -15.66 23.95
C MET A 308 -24.13 -14.32 24.24
N THR A 309 -24.14 -13.94 25.51
CA THR A 309 -24.56 -12.60 25.91
C THR A 309 -23.33 -11.69 25.98
N ARG A 310 -23.33 -10.61 25.19
CA ARG A 310 -22.31 -9.56 25.21
C ARG A 310 -23.02 -8.23 25.39
N ASP A 311 -22.63 -7.46 26.41
CA ASP A 311 -23.19 -6.13 26.72
C ASP A 311 -24.73 -6.08 26.83
N GLY A 312 -25.34 -7.19 27.27
CA GLY A 312 -26.79 -7.32 27.45
C GLY A 312 -27.56 -7.80 26.21
N GLU A 313 -26.88 -7.96 25.07
CA GLU A 313 -27.45 -8.45 23.83
C GLU A 313 -27.03 -9.90 23.54
N THR A 314 -27.91 -10.65 22.87
CA THR A 314 -27.60 -12.03 22.45
C THR A 314 -26.96 -11.99 21.07
N VAL A 315 -25.69 -12.38 20.99
CA VAL A 315 -24.92 -12.43 19.75
C VAL A 315 -24.66 -13.87 19.34
N SER A 316 -24.70 -14.14 18.03
CA SER A 316 -24.37 -15.45 17.49
C SER A 316 -22.85 -15.66 17.49
N LEU A 317 -22.44 -16.87 17.82
CA LEU A 317 -21.05 -17.33 17.73
C LEU A 317 -20.84 -18.33 16.59
N TYR A 318 -21.85 -18.51 15.75
CA TYR A 318 -21.81 -19.44 14.64
C TYR A 318 -20.80 -18.98 13.58
N VAL A 319 -20.01 -19.94 13.10
CA VAL A 319 -19.09 -19.82 11.98
C VAL A 319 -19.44 -20.92 10.98
N ASP A 320 -19.75 -20.53 9.76
CA ASP A 320 -19.94 -21.46 8.66
C ASP A 320 -18.56 -21.88 8.13
N GLU A 321 -18.19 -23.14 8.39
CA GLU A 321 -16.89 -23.72 8.02
C GLU A 321 -16.62 -23.59 6.52
N GLN A 322 -17.60 -23.89 5.67
CA GLN A 322 -17.45 -23.83 4.22
C GLN A 322 -17.24 -22.40 3.71
N THR A 323 -17.90 -21.42 4.34
CA THR A 323 -17.74 -20.00 4.01
C THR A 323 -16.36 -19.52 4.42
N TYR A 324 -15.89 -19.88 5.61
CA TYR A 324 -14.55 -19.55 6.07
C TYR A 324 -13.45 -20.19 5.21
N GLU A 325 -13.58 -21.47 4.84
CA GLU A 325 -12.67 -22.18 3.93
C GLU A 325 -12.62 -21.55 2.52
N SER A 326 -13.62 -20.75 2.16
CA SER A 326 -13.66 -20.01 0.88
C SER A 326 -13.15 -18.56 0.99
N SER A 327 -12.80 -18.11 2.20
CA SER A 327 -12.35 -16.75 2.48
C SER A 327 -10.87 -16.54 2.15
N MET A 328 -10.43 -15.27 2.16
CA MET A 328 -9.00 -14.92 2.04
C MET A 328 -8.16 -15.42 3.22
N HIS A 329 -8.81 -15.76 4.35
CA HIS A 329 -8.16 -16.23 5.57
C HIS A 329 -8.31 -17.75 5.76
N ALA A 330 -8.70 -18.51 4.74
CA ALA A 330 -8.90 -19.96 4.82
C ALA A 330 -7.66 -20.73 5.32
N ASP A 331 -6.46 -20.21 5.07
CA ASP A 331 -5.19 -20.77 5.53
C ASP A 331 -4.70 -20.16 6.88
N THR A 332 -5.52 -19.37 7.57
CA THR A 332 -5.17 -18.64 8.80
C THR A 332 -5.99 -19.13 9.98
N ALA A 333 -5.43 -19.99 10.82
CA ALA A 333 -6.19 -20.62 11.91
C ALA A 333 -6.84 -19.63 12.86
N CYS A 334 -7.96 -20.05 13.47
CA CYS A 334 -8.79 -19.25 14.37
C CYS A 334 -7.96 -18.62 15.49
N ALA A 335 -7.01 -19.37 16.06
CA ALA A 335 -6.11 -18.92 17.13
C ALA A 335 -5.13 -17.79 16.70
N GLN A 336 -4.87 -17.62 15.39
CA GLN A 336 -4.01 -16.55 14.89
C GLN A 336 -4.71 -15.19 14.89
N CYS A 337 -6.05 -15.18 14.76
CA CYS A 337 -6.86 -13.97 14.91
C CYS A 337 -7.35 -13.80 16.35
N HIS A 338 -7.73 -14.89 17.01
CA HIS A 338 -8.15 -14.91 18.41
C HIS A 338 -6.97 -15.18 19.34
N THR A 339 -6.00 -14.27 19.39
CA THR A 339 -4.71 -14.47 20.07
C THR A 339 -4.80 -14.64 21.59
N ASP A 340 -5.93 -14.29 22.21
CA ASP A 340 -6.18 -14.49 23.65
C ASP A 340 -6.42 -15.96 24.05
N VAL A 341 -6.45 -16.92 23.11
CA VAL A 341 -6.69 -18.34 23.41
C VAL A 341 -5.51 -18.99 24.16
N THR A 342 -5.79 -19.87 25.12
CA THR A 342 -4.77 -20.51 25.95
C THR A 342 -4.91 -22.03 25.99
N VAL A 343 -3.94 -22.77 25.45
CA VAL A 343 -3.89 -24.26 25.42
C VAL A 343 -3.93 -24.93 26.79
N ALA A 344 -3.49 -24.25 27.85
CA ALA A 344 -3.44 -24.82 29.20
C ALA A 344 -4.82 -24.92 29.88
N LYS A 345 -5.92 -24.56 29.19
CA LYS A 345 -7.28 -24.54 29.72
C LYS A 345 -8.13 -25.64 29.07
N GLU A 346 -9.07 -26.19 29.84
CA GLU A 346 -10.03 -27.20 29.34
C GLU A 346 -10.90 -26.65 28.20
N ARG A 347 -11.19 -25.35 28.22
CA ARG A 347 -11.71 -24.59 27.08
C ARG A 347 -10.71 -23.49 26.71
N ALA A 348 -9.95 -23.69 25.64
CA ALA A 348 -8.90 -22.76 25.21
C ALA A 348 -9.40 -21.33 24.97
N CYS A 349 -10.66 -21.15 24.56
CA CYS A 349 -11.27 -19.83 24.32
C CYS A 349 -11.85 -19.15 25.57
N GLU A 350 -11.75 -19.74 26.77
CA GLU A 350 -12.26 -19.10 28.00
C GLU A 350 -11.54 -17.78 28.35
N THR A 351 -10.31 -17.62 27.88
CA THR A 351 -9.47 -16.44 28.14
C THR A 351 -9.68 -15.32 27.13
N VAL A 352 -10.49 -15.54 26.07
CA VAL A 352 -10.76 -14.52 25.05
C VAL A 352 -11.62 -13.41 25.64
N GLN A 353 -11.02 -12.23 25.78
CA GLN A 353 -11.69 -11.04 26.32
C GLN A 353 -11.69 -9.88 25.32
N SER A 354 -10.74 -9.87 24.38
CA SER A 354 -10.54 -8.80 23.42
C SER A 354 -11.17 -9.12 22.06
N PRO A 355 -11.66 -8.12 21.32
CA PRO A 355 -11.97 -8.29 19.91
C PRO A 355 -10.70 -8.62 19.10
N VAL A 356 -10.88 -9.24 17.94
CA VAL A 356 -9.77 -9.53 17.01
C VAL A 356 -9.10 -8.24 16.58
N ASP A 357 -7.79 -8.15 16.77
CA ASP A 357 -6.97 -7.02 16.33
C ASP A 357 -6.40 -7.31 14.93
N CYS A 358 -6.99 -6.68 13.92
CA CYS A 358 -6.55 -6.84 12.54
C CYS A 358 -5.15 -6.26 12.29
N SER A 359 -4.66 -5.34 13.14
CA SER A 359 -3.34 -4.71 12.97
C SER A 359 -2.19 -5.70 13.15
N ILE A 360 -2.48 -6.84 13.82
CA ILE A 360 -1.53 -7.95 13.94
C ILE A 360 -1.08 -8.44 12.57
N CYS A 361 -1.91 -8.39 11.52
CA CYS A 361 -1.56 -8.83 10.16
C CYS A 361 -1.80 -7.78 9.05
N HIS A 362 -2.52 -6.70 9.36
CA HIS A 362 -2.84 -5.61 8.44
C HIS A 362 -2.41 -4.25 9.01
N ALA A 363 -1.20 -4.18 9.59
CA ALA A 363 -0.70 -2.99 10.29
C ALA A 363 -0.78 -1.71 9.44
N GLU A 364 -0.41 -1.77 8.16
CA GLU A 364 -0.46 -0.63 7.25
C GLU A 364 -1.91 -0.16 7.02
N GLN A 365 -2.82 -1.07 6.68
CA GLN A 365 -4.23 -0.73 6.41
C GLN A 365 -4.93 -0.21 7.67
N VAL A 366 -4.63 -0.78 8.84
CA VAL A 366 -5.18 -0.28 10.11
C VAL A 366 -4.62 1.11 10.43
N THR A 367 -3.35 1.37 10.15
CA THR A 367 -2.76 2.71 10.33
C THR A 367 -3.41 3.74 9.40
N GLU A 368 -3.64 3.38 8.14
CA GLU A 368 -4.38 4.23 7.20
C GLU A 368 -5.79 4.52 7.73
N PHE A 369 -6.51 3.46 8.13
CA PHE A 369 -7.88 3.57 8.64
C PHE A 369 -7.95 4.46 9.89
N GLN A 370 -7.04 4.31 10.85
CA GLN A 370 -6.98 5.16 12.03
C GLN A 370 -6.77 6.65 11.69
N GLY A 371 -6.11 6.94 10.56
CA GLY A 371 -5.92 8.30 10.04
C GLY A 371 -7.02 8.79 9.10
N SER A 372 -8.05 7.99 8.87
CA SER A 372 -9.22 8.32 8.05
C SER A 372 -10.34 8.97 8.88
N ALA A 373 -11.34 9.53 8.21
CA ALA A 373 -12.52 10.06 8.87
C ALA A 373 -13.31 8.96 9.60
N HIS A 374 -13.44 7.75 9.01
CA HIS A 374 -14.12 6.64 9.69
C HIS A 374 -13.35 6.20 10.93
N GLY A 375 -12.04 6.00 10.85
CA GLY A 375 -11.26 5.53 11.99
C GLY A 375 -11.15 6.55 13.12
N ILE A 376 -11.10 7.85 12.81
CA ILE A 376 -11.17 8.90 13.84
C ILE A 376 -12.51 8.86 14.56
N LEU A 377 -13.63 8.79 13.83
CA LEU A 377 -14.97 8.73 14.44
C LEU A 377 -15.20 7.42 15.20
N HIS A 378 -14.68 6.30 14.69
CA HIS A 378 -14.72 5.00 15.37
C HIS A 378 -13.95 5.04 16.68
N ALA A 379 -12.77 5.68 16.72
CA ALA A 379 -11.98 5.88 17.94
C ALA A 379 -12.66 6.82 18.96
N GLU A 380 -13.61 7.65 18.51
CA GLU A 380 -14.44 8.51 19.35
C GLU A 380 -15.73 7.80 19.85
N ASP A 381 -15.87 6.50 19.60
CA ASP A 381 -17.07 5.69 19.90
C ASP A 381 -18.35 6.24 19.24
N ASP A 382 -18.23 6.82 18.04
CA ASP A 382 -19.40 7.28 17.28
C ASP A 382 -20.20 6.07 16.75
N PRO A 383 -21.51 5.94 17.09
CA PRO A 383 -22.30 4.77 16.75
C PRO A 383 -22.60 4.62 15.25
N ASP A 384 -22.39 5.68 14.45
CA ASP A 384 -22.60 5.64 13.00
C ASP A 384 -21.28 5.46 12.22
N ALA A 385 -20.14 5.36 12.92
CA ALA A 385 -18.84 5.13 12.30
C ALA A 385 -18.61 3.64 12.04
N PRO A 386 -18.27 3.24 10.79
CA PRO A 386 -18.03 1.84 10.47
C PRO A 386 -16.70 1.38 11.06
N ASP A 387 -16.62 0.09 11.37
CA ASP A 387 -15.37 -0.63 11.64
C ASP A 387 -14.93 -1.49 10.44
N CYS A 388 -13.83 -2.22 10.60
CA CYS A 388 -13.31 -3.11 9.55
C CYS A 388 -14.36 -4.15 9.09
N GLN A 389 -15.21 -4.60 10.01
CA GLN A 389 -16.17 -5.70 9.81
C GLN A 389 -17.51 -5.23 9.25
N ASP A 390 -17.79 -3.92 9.27
CA ASP A 390 -18.91 -3.33 8.56
C ASP A 390 -18.62 -3.25 7.05
N CYS A 391 -17.36 -3.08 6.67
CA CYS A 391 -16.91 -3.08 5.28
C CYS A 391 -16.47 -4.48 4.77
N HIS A 392 -15.89 -5.31 5.65
CA HIS A 392 -15.41 -6.65 5.33
C HIS A 392 -16.19 -7.74 6.08
N ALA A 393 -16.59 -8.80 5.38
CA ALA A 393 -17.40 -9.85 5.98
C ALA A 393 -16.67 -10.64 7.09
N LYS A 394 -17.26 -10.73 8.28
CA LYS A 394 -16.74 -11.49 9.44
C LYS A 394 -16.57 -12.97 9.07
N HIS A 395 -15.36 -13.52 9.27
CA HIS A 395 -14.98 -14.91 8.92
C HIS A 395 -15.22 -15.32 7.45
N ALA A 396 -15.56 -14.36 6.58
CA ALA A 396 -15.94 -14.60 5.19
C ALA A 396 -15.36 -13.51 4.27
N THR A 397 -14.30 -12.83 4.70
CA THR A 397 -13.66 -11.75 3.94
C THR A 397 -13.16 -12.28 2.61
N LEU A 398 -13.62 -11.67 1.52
CA LEU A 398 -13.22 -12.00 0.16
C LEU A 398 -12.34 -10.90 -0.43
N GLY A 399 -11.47 -11.27 -1.36
CA GLY A 399 -10.68 -10.32 -2.15
C GLY A 399 -11.56 -9.45 -3.05
N SER A 400 -11.08 -8.25 -3.35
CA SER A 400 -11.76 -7.28 -4.23
C SER A 400 -11.91 -7.74 -5.69
N GLU A 401 -11.26 -8.85 -6.07
CA GLU A 401 -11.35 -9.49 -7.38
C GLU A 401 -12.57 -10.40 -7.52
N PHE A 402 -13.19 -10.82 -6.41
CA PHE A 402 -14.33 -11.74 -6.43
C PHE A 402 -15.64 -10.97 -6.58
N PRO A 403 -16.48 -11.26 -7.60
CA PRO A 403 -17.71 -10.49 -7.87
C PRO A 403 -18.75 -10.47 -6.75
N ILE A 404 -18.66 -11.42 -5.81
CA ILE A 404 -19.54 -11.51 -4.63
C ILE A 404 -18.99 -10.72 -3.43
N SER A 405 -17.75 -10.23 -3.49
CA SER A 405 -17.15 -9.43 -2.42
C SER A 405 -17.83 -8.06 -2.33
N PRO A 406 -18.12 -7.55 -1.12
CA PRO A 406 -18.60 -6.17 -0.93
C PRO A 406 -17.65 -5.12 -1.52
N THR A 407 -16.34 -5.41 -1.53
CA THR A 407 -15.29 -4.51 -2.04
C THR A 407 -14.98 -4.71 -3.52
N TYR A 408 -15.71 -5.59 -4.22
CA TYR A 408 -15.63 -5.68 -5.67
C TYR A 408 -16.06 -4.35 -6.30
N PRO A 409 -15.38 -3.82 -7.33
CA PRO A 409 -15.64 -2.47 -7.84
C PRO A 409 -17.12 -2.16 -8.12
N ARG A 410 -17.87 -3.14 -8.65
CA ARG A 410 -19.32 -2.98 -8.92
C ARG A 410 -20.18 -2.86 -7.67
N ASN A 411 -19.72 -3.42 -6.56
CA ASN A 411 -20.43 -3.47 -5.28
C ASN A 411 -20.05 -2.31 -4.36
N VAL A 412 -18.90 -1.65 -4.57
CA VAL A 412 -18.44 -0.51 -3.75
C VAL A 412 -19.50 0.59 -3.61
N PRO A 413 -20.19 1.07 -4.66
CA PRO A 413 -21.23 2.10 -4.49
C PRO A 413 -22.42 1.62 -3.65
N LEU A 414 -22.74 0.32 -3.72
CA LEU A 414 -23.79 -0.27 -2.89
C LEU A 414 -23.34 -0.29 -1.42
N LEU A 415 -22.13 -0.76 -1.15
CA LEU A 415 -21.52 -0.82 0.19
C LEU A 415 -21.47 0.56 0.84
N CYS A 416 -20.86 1.55 0.18
CA CYS A 416 -20.80 2.92 0.71
C CYS A 416 -22.22 3.51 0.86
N GLY A 417 -23.13 3.14 -0.02
CA GLY A 417 -24.52 3.57 -0.02
C GLY A 417 -25.37 2.99 1.11
N GLU A 418 -24.89 2.04 1.90
CA GLU A 418 -25.59 1.57 3.11
C GLU A 418 -25.63 2.67 4.20
N CYS A 419 -24.65 3.57 4.20
CA CYS A 419 -24.57 4.69 5.15
C CYS A 419 -24.68 6.07 4.48
N HIS A 420 -24.15 6.23 3.27
CA HIS A 420 -24.03 7.54 2.60
C HIS A 420 -25.15 7.86 1.61
N ARG A 421 -26.07 6.93 1.34
CA ARG A 421 -27.23 7.20 0.49
C ARG A 421 -28.23 8.08 1.23
N VAL A 422 -28.99 8.89 0.48
CA VAL A 422 -30.00 9.79 1.07
C VAL A 422 -30.97 9.04 1.97
N GLY A 423 -31.11 9.53 3.20
CA GLY A 423 -31.99 8.94 4.21
C GLY A 423 -31.29 7.99 5.16
N GLU A 424 -30.07 7.55 4.84
CA GLU A 424 -29.25 6.71 5.71
C GLU A 424 -28.49 7.54 6.76
N GLN A 425 -28.00 6.86 7.79
CA GLN A 425 -27.45 7.45 9.02
C GLN A 425 -26.38 8.53 8.76
N ALA A 426 -25.35 8.22 7.96
CA ALA A 426 -24.27 9.17 7.68
C ALA A 426 -24.72 10.33 6.78
N ALA A 427 -25.59 10.06 5.79
CA ALA A 427 -26.10 11.09 4.89
C ALA A 427 -26.91 12.18 5.59
N THR A 428 -27.59 11.86 6.70
CA THR A 428 -28.32 12.87 7.49
C THR A 428 -27.41 13.81 8.29
N ARG A 429 -26.17 13.40 8.54
CA ARG A 429 -25.19 14.13 9.37
C ARG A 429 -24.19 14.92 8.52
N ILE A 430 -23.88 14.44 7.32
CA ILE A 430 -22.89 15.07 6.42
C ILE A 430 -23.56 16.18 5.61
N HIS A 431 -23.08 17.42 5.76
CA HIS A 431 -23.52 18.56 4.95
C HIS A 431 -22.80 18.57 3.59
N ALA A 432 -23.23 17.70 2.69
CA ALA A 432 -22.74 17.67 1.31
C ALA A 432 -23.35 18.79 0.46
N LYS A 433 -22.60 19.24 -0.58
CA LYS A 433 -23.11 20.19 -1.58
C LYS A 433 -24.16 19.57 -2.51
N VAL A 434 -24.21 18.25 -2.60
CA VAL A 434 -25.16 17.47 -3.39
C VAL A 434 -25.99 16.65 -2.41
N ASP A 435 -27.32 16.81 -2.45
CA ASP A 435 -28.21 16.15 -1.50
C ASP A 435 -28.10 14.62 -1.60
N ASP A 436 -27.97 14.05 -2.82
CA ASP A 436 -27.77 12.62 -3.07
C ASP A 436 -26.42 12.33 -3.72
N ILE A 437 -25.37 12.13 -2.92
CA ILE A 437 -24.02 11.85 -3.42
C ILE A 437 -23.97 10.50 -4.14
N VAL A 438 -24.58 9.46 -3.55
CA VAL A 438 -24.52 8.10 -4.11
C VAL A 438 -25.31 8.02 -5.41
N GLY A 439 -26.55 8.53 -5.42
CA GLY A 439 -27.38 8.57 -6.63
C GLY A 439 -26.77 9.43 -7.73
N SER A 440 -26.19 10.59 -7.39
CA SER A 440 -25.51 11.42 -8.40
C SER A 440 -24.29 10.72 -9.01
N TYR A 441 -23.48 10.05 -8.19
CA TYR A 441 -22.37 9.24 -8.68
C TYR A 441 -22.85 8.09 -9.59
N GLU A 442 -23.91 7.39 -9.22
CA GLU A 442 -24.53 6.32 -10.02
C GLU A 442 -24.97 6.85 -11.41
N ASP A 443 -25.46 8.09 -11.47
CA ASP A 443 -25.85 8.78 -12.70
C ASP A 443 -24.66 9.37 -13.50
N SER A 444 -23.48 9.48 -12.88
CA SER A 444 -22.26 10.01 -13.51
C SER A 444 -21.69 9.08 -14.58
N VAL A 445 -20.76 9.57 -15.41
CA VAL A 445 -20.10 8.72 -16.43
C VAL A 445 -19.42 7.48 -15.83
N HIS A 446 -18.85 7.59 -14.62
CA HIS A 446 -18.20 6.46 -13.94
C HIS A 446 -19.23 5.45 -13.42
N GLY A 447 -20.27 5.91 -12.74
CA GLY A 447 -21.35 5.05 -12.25
C GLY A 447 -22.07 4.30 -13.38
N ARG A 448 -22.41 5.00 -14.47
CA ARG A 448 -23.04 4.40 -15.65
C ARG A 448 -22.13 3.40 -16.38
N ALA A 449 -20.83 3.67 -16.41
CA ALA A 449 -19.87 2.74 -17.00
C ALA A 449 -19.71 1.47 -16.14
N LEU A 450 -19.68 1.64 -14.81
CA LEU A 450 -19.65 0.54 -13.85
C LEU A 450 -20.93 -0.33 -13.93
N GLU A 451 -22.10 0.30 -14.06
CA GLU A 451 -23.39 -0.40 -14.29
C GLU A 451 -23.36 -1.22 -15.58
N ALA A 452 -22.74 -0.69 -16.63
CA ALA A 452 -22.54 -1.38 -17.91
C ALA A 452 -21.49 -2.51 -17.85
N GLY A 453 -20.87 -2.75 -16.68
CA GLY A 453 -19.91 -3.83 -16.45
C GLY A 453 -18.45 -3.45 -16.66
N LEU A 454 -18.13 -2.15 -16.80
CA LEU A 454 -16.75 -1.68 -16.92
C LEU A 454 -16.13 -1.54 -15.52
N ILE A 455 -15.56 -2.62 -15.00
CA ILE A 455 -15.01 -2.67 -13.63
C ILE A 455 -13.73 -1.87 -13.40
N VAL A 456 -13.17 -1.29 -14.47
CA VAL A 456 -12.03 -0.35 -14.40
C VAL A 456 -12.49 1.10 -14.23
N SER A 457 -13.80 1.34 -14.14
CA SER A 457 -14.35 2.67 -13.84
C SER A 457 -14.10 3.02 -12.38
N ALA A 458 -13.67 4.25 -12.14
CA ALA A 458 -13.37 4.76 -10.80
C ALA A 458 -14.60 4.68 -9.89
N THR A 459 -14.39 4.16 -8.68
CA THR A 459 -15.36 4.01 -7.60
C THR A 459 -15.13 5.06 -6.51
N CYS A 460 -15.96 5.05 -5.46
CA CYS A 460 -15.79 5.90 -4.29
C CYS A 460 -14.39 5.74 -3.68
N ALA A 461 -13.89 4.51 -3.55
CA ALA A 461 -12.60 4.20 -2.97
C ALA A 461 -11.41 4.64 -3.83
N ASP A 462 -11.56 4.69 -5.15
CA ASP A 462 -10.48 5.15 -6.05
C ASP A 462 -10.23 6.66 -5.94
N CYS A 463 -11.27 7.42 -5.59
CA CYS A 463 -11.18 8.87 -5.40
C CYS A 463 -10.88 9.24 -3.96
N HIS A 464 -11.53 8.61 -2.98
CA HIS A 464 -11.41 8.97 -1.57
C HIS A 464 -10.32 8.19 -0.83
N GLY A 465 -9.90 7.03 -1.34
CA GLY A 465 -9.13 6.03 -0.58
C GLY A 465 -10.06 4.98 0.04
N ALA A 466 -9.62 3.73 0.08
CA ALA A 466 -10.39 2.62 0.66
C ALA A 466 -10.33 2.59 2.19
N HIS A 467 -9.19 2.99 2.76
CA HIS A 467 -8.94 3.06 4.20
C HIS A 467 -8.33 4.40 4.61
N SER A 468 -8.31 5.40 3.74
CA SER A 468 -7.61 6.68 3.96
C SER A 468 -8.46 7.89 3.59
N GLU A 469 -9.78 7.70 3.58
CA GLU A 469 -10.74 8.74 3.26
C GLU A 469 -10.70 9.88 4.26
N ARG A 470 -10.47 11.08 3.74
CA ARG A 470 -10.30 12.31 4.53
C ARG A 470 -11.12 13.44 3.94
N PRO A 471 -11.58 14.40 4.76
CA PRO A 471 -12.35 15.53 4.27
C PRO A 471 -11.54 16.37 3.27
N PRO A 472 -12.18 17.03 2.28
CA PRO A 472 -11.45 17.82 1.26
C PRO A 472 -10.64 19.00 1.79
N GLN A 473 -10.88 19.43 3.04
CA GLN A 473 -10.13 20.50 3.70
C GLN A 473 -8.78 20.01 4.22
N ASP A 474 -8.61 18.70 4.38
CA ASP A 474 -7.34 18.11 4.78
C ASP A 474 -6.37 18.15 3.58
N PRO A 475 -5.19 18.80 3.71
CA PRO A 475 -4.23 18.89 2.63
C PRO A 475 -3.68 17.53 2.17
N GLU A 476 -3.73 16.49 3.01
CA GLU A 476 -3.33 15.13 2.67
C GLU A 476 -4.48 14.30 2.07
N SER A 477 -5.69 14.84 2.00
CA SER A 477 -6.82 14.14 1.36
C SER A 477 -6.57 13.98 -0.14
N PRO A 478 -6.80 12.79 -0.72
CA PRO A 478 -6.77 12.59 -2.17
C PRO A 478 -7.74 13.52 -2.92
N VAL A 479 -8.80 13.98 -2.27
CA VAL A 479 -9.79 14.91 -2.84
C VAL A 479 -9.56 16.37 -2.43
N SER A 480 -8.39 16.70 -1.88
CA SER A 480 -8.02 18.09 -1.59
C SER A 480 -7.75 18.86 -2.88
N PRO A 481 -7.98 20.19 -2.93
CA PRO A 481 -7.69 21.00 -4.13
C PRO A 481 -6.25 20.88 -4.63
N GLN A 482 -5.29 20.57 -3.75
CA GLN A 482 -3.87 20.44 -4.11
C GLN A 482 -3.54 19.08 -4.73
N ILE A 483 -4.28 18.02 -4.37
CA ILE A 483 -3.98 16.63 -4.77
C ILE A 483 -4.94 16.13 -5.86
N ILE A 484 -6.17 16.65 -5.93
CA ILE A 484 -7.27 16.13 -6.78
C ILE A 484 -6.88 15.94 -8.26
N ALA A 485 -6.05 16.82 -8.83
CA ALA A 485 -5.57 16.67 -10.20
C ALA A 485 -4.75 15.37 -10.38
N GLY A 486 -3.94 15.00 -9.38
CA GLY A 486 -3.21 13.74 -9.34
C GLY A 486 -4.13 12.53 -9.15
N THR A 487 -5.18 12.67 -8.34
CA THR A 487 -6.20 11.62 -8.14
C THR A 487 -6.91 11.27 -9.44
N CYS A 488 -7.35 12.28 -10.21
CA CYS A 488 -7.85 12.06 -11.56
C CYS A 488 -6.75 11.49 -12.49
N GLY A 489 -5.53 11.99 -12.34
CA GLY A 489 -4.34 11.61 -13.10
C GLY A 489 -3.96 10.13 -13.03
N THR A 490 -4.31 9.43 -11.93
CA THR A 490 -4.12 7.98 -11.80
C THR A 490 -4.70 7.21 -12.98
N CYS A 491 -5.87 7.64 -13.50
CA CYS A 491 -6.50 7.07 -14.68
C CYS A 491 -6.42 7.98 -15.92
N HIS A 492 -6.37 9.30 -15.72
CA HIS A 492 -6.38 10.32 -16.78
C HIS A 492 -5.03 11.04 -16.94
N HIS A 493 -3.92 10.31 -16.80
CA HIS A 493 -2.57 10.87 -16.76
C HIS A 493 -2.24 11.83 -17.91
N GLY A 494 -2.61 11.50 -19.15
CA GLY A 494 -2.36 12.39 -20.30
C GLY A 494 -3.16 13.70 -20.24
N ILE A 495 -4.34 13.69 -19.63
CA ILE A 495 -5.15 14.90 -19.42
C ILE A 495 -4.59 15.73 -18.27
N GLU A 496 -4.20 15.08 -17.18
CA GLU A 496 -3.51 15.71 -16.06
C GLU A 496 -2.23 16.44 -16.53
N GLU A 497 -1.39 15.79 -17.34
CA GLU A 497 -0.18 16.40 -17.91
C GLU A 497 -0.51 17.62 -18.77
N THR A 498 -1.54 17.51 -19.62
CA THR A 498 -1.98 18.63 -20.48
C THR A 498 -2.52 19.80 -19.63
N PHE A 499 -3.32 19.51 -18.60
CA PHE A 499 -3.88 20.53 -17.71
C PHE A 499 -2.81 21.24 -16.89
N ARG A 500 -1.81 20.49 -16.38
CA ARG A 500 -0.67 21.07 -15.65
C ARG A 500 0.19 21.98 -16.52
N ALA A 501 0.22 21.76 -17.83
CA ALA A 501 0.90 22.66 -18.76
C ALA A 501 0.07 23.92 -19.11
N SER A 502 -1.19 24.00 -18.69
CA SER A 502 -2.10 25.10 -19.00
C SER A 502 -1.91 26.31 -18.09
N VAL A 503 -2.47 27.46 -18.47
CA VAL A 503 -2.46 28.67 -17.63
C VAL A 503 -3.31 28.54 -16.35
N HIS A 504 -4.13 27.49 -16.25
CA HIS A 504 -4.96 27.20 -15.08
C HIS A 504 -4.22 26.40 -14.00
N SER A 505 -3.00 25.93 -14.27
CA SER A 505 -2.15 25.25 -13.29
C SER A 505 -0.69 25.72 -13.44
N PRO A 506 -0.40 27.01 -13.20
CA PRO A 506 0.96 27.53 -13.38
C PRO A 506 1.94 26.90 -12.38
N ASP A 507 3.20 26.73 -12.80
CA ASP A 507 4.28 26.20 -11.95
C ASP A 507 4.57 27.09 -10.72
N ASP A 508 4.34 28.40 -10.83
CA ASP A 508 4.51 29.40 -9.76
C ASP A 508 3.17 30.16 -9.56
N PRO A 509 2.22 29.57 -8.82
CA PRO A 509 0.91 30.17 -8.62
C PRO A 509 1.02 31.40 -7.72
N ASP A 510 0.49 32.52 -8.21
CA ASP A 510 0.27 33.73 -7.42
C ASP A 510 -0.59 33.41 -6.18
N PRO A 511 -0.10 33.58 -4.94
CA PRO A 511 -0.81 33.20 -3.72
C PRO A 511 -2.06 34.05 -3.47
N ASP A 512 -2.19 35.21 -4.11
CA ASP A 512 -3.36 36.09 -4.01
C ASP A 512 -4.46 35.71 -5.03
N LYS A 513 -4.25 34.66 -5.84
CA LYS A 513 -5.20 34.19 -6.86
C LYS A 513 -5.62 32.75 -6.62
N GLU A 514 -6.91 32.50 -6.82
CA GLU A 514 -7.47 31.16 -6.85
C GLU A 514 -7.33 30.57 -8.25
N TYR A 515 -6.83 29.33 -8.33
CA TYR A 515 -6.71 28.57 -9.57
C TYR A 515 -7.74 27.44 -9.56
N PRO A 516 -8.39 27.15 -10.70
CA PRO A 516 -9.37 26.09 -10.76
C PRO A 516 -8.68 24.72 -10.73
N THR A 517 -9.41 23.74 -10.23
CA THR A 517 -9.10 22.31 -10.25
C THR A 517 -9.94 21.61 -11.31
N CYS A 518 -9.76 20.30 -11.47
CA CYS A 518 -10.60 19.49 -12.33
C CYS A 518 -12.09 19.58 -11.96
N GLU A 519 -12.41 19.71 -10.67
CA GLU A 519 -13.80 19.71 -10.17
C GLU A 519 -14.56 21.00 -10.47
N ASP A 520 -13.84 22.11 -10.63
CA ASP A 520 -14.44 23.41 -10.93
C ASP A 520 -15.04 23.46 -12.33
N CYS A 521 -14.50 22.66 -13.25
CA CYS A 521 -15.03 22.49 -14.60
C CYS A 521 -15.93 21.25 -14.72
N HIS A 522 -15.58 20.15 -14.06
CA HIS A 522 -16.32 18.90 -14.10
C HIS A 522 -16.55 18.35 -12.69
N ALA A 523 -17.76 18.54 -12.15
CA ALA A 523 -18.08 18.06 -10.81
C ALA A 523 -17.99 16.52 -10.71
N SER A 524 -17.13 16.03 -9.81
CA SER A 524 -16.73 14.62 -9.69
C SER A 524 -17.89 13.64 -9.54
N HIS A 525 -18.89 13.98 -8.74
CA HIS A 525 -20.09 13.14 -8.53
C HIS A 525 -21.18 13.34 -9.58
N THR A 526 -21.07 14.29 -10.51
CA THR A 526 -22.11 14.54 -11.55
C THR A 526 -21.51 14.67 -12.95
N ILE A 527 -20.33 14.08 -13.17
CA ILE A 527 -19.59 14.24 -14.42
C ILE A 527 -20.40 13.66 -15.61
N LEU A 528 -20.73 14.55 -16.55
CA LEU A 528 -21.57 14.24 -17.71
C LEU A 528 -20.71 13.86 -18.92
N ARG A 529 -21.27 13.02 -19.81
CA ARG A 529 -20.68 12.76 -21.12
C ARG A 529 -20.81 13.98 -22.03
N THR A 530 -19.78 14.22 -22.82
CA THR A 530 -19.69 15.37 -23.74
C THR A 530 -20.79 15.42 -24.80
N GLU A 531 -21.38 14.26 -25.12
CA GLU A 531 -22.44 14.12 -26.12
C GLU A 531 -23.85 14.40 -25.56
N GLN A 532 -24.00 14.54 -24.24
CA GLN A 532 -25.31 14.75 -23.63
C GLN A 532 -25.84 16.17 -23.91
N VAL A 533 -27.15 16.26 -24.12
CA VAL A 533 -27.86 17.53 -24.28
C VAL A 533 -27.66 18.38 -23.02
N GLY A 534 -27.19 19.60 -23.19
CA GLY A 534 -26.93 20.53 -22.08
C GLY A 534 -25.47 20.55 -21.59
N PHE A 535 -24.65 19.54 -21.88
CA PHE A 535 -23.22 19.54 -21.51
C PHE A 535 -22.49 20.81 -22.00
N ARG A 536 -22.77 21.21 -23.25
CA ARG A 536 -22.12 22.38 -23.86
C ARG A 536 -22.51 23.69 -23.17
N THR A 537 -23.75 23.81 -22.72
CA THR A 537 -24.22 24.98 -21.95
C THR A 537 -23.59 24.98 -20.57
N LEU A 538 -23.57 23.83 -19.90
CA LEU A 538 -22.90 23.65 -18.62
C LEU A 538 -21.44 24.10 -18.70
N MET A 539 -20.67 23.67 -19.70
CA MET A 539 -19.27 24.09 -19.84
C MET A 539 -19.09 25.60 -20.00
N MET A 540 -19.98 26.27 -20.74
CA MET A 540 -19.94 27.74 -20.86
C MET A 540 -20.24 28.42 -19.52
N GLU A 541 -21.15 27.86 -18.72
CA GLU A 541 -21.45 28.35 -17.38
C GLU A 541 -20.28 28.15 -16.41
N GLN A 542 -19.56 27.01 -16.50
CA GLN A 542 -18.39 26.76 -15.63
C GLN A 542 -17.26 27.76 -15.89
N CYS A 543 -16.92 28.03 -17.16
CA CYS A 543 -15.94 29.06 -17.49
C CYS A 543 -16.38 30.43 -16.95
N GLY A 544 -17.68 30.76 -17.06
CA GLY A 544 -18.23 32.04 -16.63
C GLY A 544 -18.30 32.27 -15.12
N ARG A 545 -18.07 31.25 -14.29
CA ARG A 545 -17.95 31.42 -12.82
C ARG A 545 -16.70 32.22 -12.44
N CYS A 546 -15.63 32.08 -13.22
CA CYS A 546 -14.36 32.78 -13.00
C CYS A 546 -14.13 33.87 -14.06
N HIS A 547 -14.62 33.69 -15.28
CA HIS A 547 -14.49 34.62 -16.41
C HIS A 547 -15.80 35.36 -16.71
N GLU A 548 -16.34 36.06 -15.71
CA GLU A 548 -17.67 36.70 -15.81
C GLU A 548 -17.71 37.77 -16.92
N ASP A 549 -16.71 38.66 -16.93
CA ASP A 549 -16.61 39.78 -17.88
C ASP A 549 -16.45 39.28 -19.33
N GLU A 550 -15.55 38.31 -19.54
CA GLU A 550 -15.33 37.73 -20.87
C GLU A 550 -16.57 36.95 -21.36
N THR A 551 -17.28 36.31 -20.44
CA THR A 551 -18.51 35.57 -20.74
C THR A 551 -19.64 36.51 -21.13
N GLU A 552 -19.81 37.63 -20.43
CA GLU A 552 -20.80 38.65 -20.77
C GLU A 552 -20.55 39.20 -22.18
N THR A 553 -19.31 39.59 -22.47
CA THR A 553 -18.93 40.13 -23.78
C THR A 553 -19.02 39.09 -24.89
N PHE A 554 -18.69 37.83 -24.61
CA PHE A 554 -18.86 36.73 -25.57
C PHE A 554 -20.33 36.56 -25.95
N PHE A 555 -21.25 36.65 -24.99
CA PHE A 555 -22.68 36.52 -25.24
C PHE A 555 -23.29 37.70 -26.01
N ASP A 556 -22.56 38.81 -26.15
CA ASP A 556 -22.90 39.90 -27.05
C ASP A 556 -22.47 39.67 -28.50
N THR A 557 -21.58 38.71 -28.75
CA THR A 557 -21.17 38.33 -30.10
C THR A 557 -22.25 37.52 -30.83
N PHE A 558 -22.05 37.33 -32.14
CA PHE A 558 -22.90 36.43 -32.91
C PHE A 558 -22.82 34.99 -32.39
N HIS A 559 -21.62 34.48 -32.07
CA HIS A 559 -21.43 33.13 -31.54
C HIS A 559 -22.21 32.94 -30.25
N GLY A 560 -22.02 33.82 -29.27
CA GLY A 560 -22.72 33.72 -27.98
C GLY A 560 -24.24 33.88 -28.10
N LYS A 561 -24.75 34.81 -28.93
CA LYS A 561 -26.20 34.98 -29.13
C LYS A 561 -26.85 33.75 -29.73
N VAL A 562 -26.22 33.13 -30.73
CA VAL A 562 -26.74 31.94 -31.40
C VAL A 562 -26.59 30.71 -30.50
N SER A 563 -25.52 30.62 -29.70
CA SER A 563 -25.36 29.59 -28.65
C SER A 563 -26.49 29.67 -27.61
N ARG A 564 -26.89 30.87 -27.17
CA ARG A 564 -28.03 31.08 -26.25
C ARG A 564 -29.38 30.69 -26.84
N LEU A 565 -29.53 30.74 -28.16
CA LEU A 565 -30.73 30.29 -28.86
C LEU A 565 -30.78 28.76 -29.04
N GLY A 566 -29.74 28.03 -28.59
CA GLY A 566 -29.69 26.58 -28.58
C GLY A 566 -29.10 25.96 -29.86
N ALA A 567 -28.43 26.74 -30.70
CA ALA A 567 -27.77 26.22 -31.89
C ALA A 567 -26.46 25.51 -31.51
N GLU A 568 -26.31 24.25 -31.93
CA GLU A 568 -25.15 23.43 -31.54
C GLU A 568 -23.89 23.66 -32.39
N GLY A 569 -24.03 24.17 -33.62
CA GLY A 569 -22.96 24.31 -34.61
C GLY A 569 -22.16 25.61 -34.55
N VAL A 570 -22.28 26.40 -33.48
CA VAL A 570 -21.54 27.66 -33.29
C VAL A 570 -20.43 27.50 -32.26
N ALA A 571 -19.39 28.33 -32.35
CA ALA A 571 -18.25 28.27 -31.45
C ALA A 571 -18.62 28.58 -29.99
N LYS A 572 -17.96 27.91 -29.05
CA LYS A 572 -18.00 28.11 -27.59
C LYS A 572 -16.59 28.45 -27.10
N CYS A 573 -16.46 28.72 -25.81
CA CYS A 573 -15.18 29.09 -25.18
C CYS A 573 -14.07 28.09 -25.52
N TYR A 574 -14.32 26.79 -25.33
CA TYR A 574 -13.33 25.73 -25.54
C TYR A 574 -12.99 25.46 -27.01
N ASP A 575 -13.86 25.80 -27.97
CA ASP A 575 -13.56 25.63 -29.39
C ASP A 575 -12.45 26.60 -29.83
N CYS A 576 -12.39 27.78 -29.19
CA CYS A 576 -11.35 28.78 -29.42
C CYS A 576 -10.11 28.53 -28.52
N HIS A 577 -10.33 28.33 -27.22
CA HIS A 577 -9.25 28.32 -26.22
C HIS A 577 -8.60 26.94 -25.98
N GLY A 578 -9.28 25.84 -26.32
CA GLY A 578 -8.90 24.50 -25.90
C GLY A 578 -9.77 23.98 -24.75
N THR A 579 -9.58 22.72 -24.38
CA THR A 579 -10.37 22.07 -23.31
C THR A 579 -9.54 21.93 -22.03
N HIS A 580 -8.39 21.25 -22.14
CA HIS A 580 -7.42 21.08 -21.05
C HIS A 580 -6.07 21.73 -21.40
N ASP A 581 -5.89 22.14 -22.66
CA ASP A 581 -4.71 22.77 -23.25
C ASP A 581 -4.87 24.29 -23.37
N ILE A 582 -5.42 24.92 -22.33
CA ILE A 582 -5.72 26.36 -22.37
C ILE A 582 -4.41 27.14 -22.14
N LEU A 583 -3.89 27.71 -23.22
CA LEU A 583 -2.60 28.42 -23.23
C LEU A 583 -2.79 29.90 -23.55
N SER A 584 -1.89 30.73 -23.02
CA SER A 584 -1.84 32.16 -23.34
C SER A 584 -1.74 32.38 -24.86
N PRO A 585 -2.44 33.38 -25.44
CA PRO A 585 -2.30 33.72 -26.86
C PRO A 585 -0.87 34.13 -27.28
N THR A 586 0.01 34.43 -26.33
CA THR A 586 1.44 34.69 -26.60
C THR A 586 2.25 33.41 -26.76
N ASP A 587 1.74 32.27 -26.27
CA ASP A 587 2.38 30.97 -26.44
C ASP A 587 2.22 30.51 -27.90
N PRO A 588 3.31 30.12 -28.60
CA PRO A 588 3.24 29.61 -29.97
C PRO A 588 2.32 28.40 -30.15
N SER A 589 2.18 27.58 -29.10
CA SER A 589 1.38 26.34 -29.09
C SER A 589 -0.11 26.61 -28.83
N SER A 590 -0.47 27.82 -28.37
CA SER A 590 -1.87 28.19 -28.15
C SER A 590 -2.66 28.14 -29.46
N ARG A 591 -3.92 27.69 -29.39
CA ARG A 591 -4.86 27.72 -30.53
C ARG A 591 -5.15 29.15 -31.01
N LEU A 592 -4.98 30.12 -30.12
CA LEU A 592 -5.16 31.54 -30.40
C LEU A 592 -3.82 32.27 -30.59
N SER A 593 -2.72 31.52 -30.70
CA SER A 593 -1.43 32.10 -31.03
C SER A 593 -1.53 32.83 -32.37
N ARG A 594 -0.60 33.77 -32.57
CA ARG A 594 -0.48 34.46 -33.85
C ARG A 594 -0.52 33.45 -34.99
N ASP A 595 0.19 32.33 -34.91
CA ASP A 595 0.35 31.44 -36.05
C ASP A 595 -0.80 30.42 -36.22
N ASN A 596 -1.52 30.10 -35.14
CA ASN A 596 -2.58 29.08 -35.16
C ASN A 596 -4.00 29.65 -35.32
N VAL A 597 -4.24 30.92 -34.97
CA VAL A 597 -5.60 31.51 -34.94
C VAL A 597 -6.35 31.40 -36.28
N VAL A 598 -5.65 31.46 -37.41
CA VAL A 598 -6.28 31.33 -38.74
C VAL A 598 -6.83 29.92 -38.95
N GLU A 599 -6.08 28.91 -38.52
CA GLU A 599 -6.47 27.50 -38.59
C GLU A 599 -7.64 27.22 -37.65
N THR A 600 -7.61 27.75 -36.43
CA THR A 600 -8.71 27.66 -35.46
C THR A 600 -10.02 28.20 -36.03
N CYS A 601 -10.03 29.41 -36.60
CA CYS A 601 -11.22 29.94 -37.27
C CYS A 601 -11.59 29.13 -38.53
N GLY A 602 -10.59 28.57 -39.22
CA GLY A 602 -10.73 27.77 -40.43
C GLY A 602 -11.46 26.44 -40.23
N GLN A 603 -11.63 25.97 -38.99
CA GLN A 603 -12.42 24.79 -38.67
C GLN A 603 -13.90 24.94 -39.08
N CYS A 604 -14.41 26.18 -39.07
CA CYS A 604 -15.79 26.49 -39.44
C CYS A 604 -15.89 27.52 -40.58
N HIS A 605 -14.90 28.39 -40.74
CA HIS A 605 -14.90 29.45 -41.74
C HIS A 605 -13.94 29.16 -42.89
N ASP A 606 -14.47 28.52 -43.94
CA ASP A 606 -13.74 28.27 -45.19
C ASP A 606 -13.16 29.58 -45.75
N GLY A 607 -11.85 29.58 -46.03
CA GLY A 607 -11.14 30.77 -46.51
C GLY A 607 -10.72 31.76 -45.40
N SER A 608 -10.74 31.33 -44.13
CA SER A 608 -10.17 32.07 -43.01
C SER A 608 -8.75 32.58 -43.35
N HIS A 609 -8.51 33.84 -43.03
CA HIS A 609 -7.22 34.50 -43.26
C HIS A 609 -6.93 35.51 -42.16
N ARG A 610 -5.71 36.03 -42.09
CA ARG A 610 -5.24 36.92 -41.01
C ARG A 610 -6.14 38.12 -40.69
N ARG A 611 -6.67 38.80 -41.71
CA ARG A 611 -7.58 39.95 -41.48
C ARG A 611 -8.95 39.54 -40.94
N PHE A 612 -9.39 38.31 -41.19
CA PHE A 612 -10.65 37.76 -40.72
C PHE A 612 -10.50 37.28 -39.28
N ALA A 613 -9.43 36.52 -39.01
CA ALA A 613 -9.05 36.06 -37.68
C ALA A 613 -8.65 37.21 -36.72
N GLY A 614 -8.42 38.43 -37.22
CA GLY A 614 -8.19 39.63 -36.41
C GLY A 614 -9.46 40.22 -35.79
N TYR A 615 -10.60 39.53 -35.87
CA TYR A 615 -11.85 39.90 -35.21
C TYR A 615 -11.69 39.81 -33.68
N LEU A 616 -12.05 40.89 -32.98
CA LEU A 616 -11.97 40.96 -31.52
C LEU A 616 -13.25 40.39 -30.91
N THR A 617 -13.19 39.15 -30.44
CA THR A 617 -14.35 38.39 -29.95
C THR A 617 -14.88 38.84 -28.59
N HIS A 618 -14.08 39.49 -27.75
CA HIS A 618 -14.52 40.00 -26.44
C HIS A 618 -14.53 41.54 -26.36
N ALA A 619 -14.41 42.22 -27.50
CA ALA A 619 -14.42 43.68 -27.50
C ALA A 619 -15.79 44.24 -27.14
N THR A 620 -15.84 45.12 -26.14
CA THR A 620 -17.07 45.73 -25.65
C THR A 620 -17.06 47.24 -25.81
N HIS A 621 -18.24 47.81 -26.07
CA HIS A 621 -18.45 49.25 -26.14
C HIS A 621 -18.59 49.90 -24.75
N HIS A 622 -18.53 49.11 -23.68
CA HIS A 622 -18.54 49.58 -22.29
C HIS A 622 -17.14 49.94 -21.77
N ASP A 623 -16.10 49.34 -22.34
CA ASP A 623 -14.71 49.64 -21.99
C ASP A 623 -14.16 50.77 -22.85
N ARG A 624 -14.14 51.97 -22.26
CA ARG A 624 -13.63 53.18 -22.90
C ARG A 624 -12.10 53.17 -23.01
N GLU A 625 -11.39 52.48 -22.13
CA GLU A 625 -9.93 52.50 -22.05
C GLU A 625 -9.33 51.49 -23.03
N GLY A 626 -9.86 50.27 -23.08
CA GLY A 626 -9.44 49.24 -24.04
C GLY A 626 -9.97 49.48 -25.45
N TYR A 627 -11.22 49.94 -25.60
CA TYR A 627 -11.88 50.09 -26.92
C TYR A 627 -12.51 51.47 -27.15
N PRO A 628 -11.72 52.57 -27.11
CA PRO A 628 -12.24 53.94 -27.15
C PRO A 628 -13.08 54.26 -28.39
N TRP A 629 -12.69 53.74 -29.56
CA TRP A 629 -13.42 53.97 -30.81
C TRP A 629 -14.76 53.25 -30.84
N LEU A 630 -14.84 52.05 -30.25
CA LEU A 630 -16.08 51.28 -30.17
C LEU A 630 -17.07 51.96 -29.22
N PHE A 631 -16.59 52.41 -28.06
CA PHE A 631 -17.37 53.16 -27.07
C PHE A 631 -18.05 54.40 -27.69
N TRP A 632 -17.26 55.29 -28.30
CA TRP A 632 -17.80 56.54 -28.84
C TRP A 632 -18.72 56.33 -30.05
N SER A 633 -18.39 55.34 -30.89
CA SER A 633 -19.22 55.02 -32.06
C SER A 633 -20.59 54.49 -31.64
N PHE A 634 -20.63 53.59 -30.65
CA PHE A 634 -21.89 53.03 -30.14
C PHE A 634 -22.77 54.12 -29.52
N TRP A 635 -22.22 54.96 -28.64
CA TRP A 635 -22.97 56.03 -27.99
C TRP A 635 -23.44 57.10 -28.99
N GLY A 636 -22.62 57.44 -29.98
CA GLY A 636 -23.00 58.34 -31.06
C GLY A 636 -24.17 57.81 -31.88
N MET A 637 -24.11 56.55 -32.31
CA MET A 637 -25.19 55.91 -33.07
C MET A 637 -26.46 55.73 -32.24
N THR A 638 -26.33 55.39 -30.96
CA THR A 638 -27.46 55.26 -30.03
C THR A 638 -28.15 56.60 -29.81
N ALA A 639 -27.38 57.67 -29.58
CA ALA A 639 -27.92 59.02 -29.45
C ALA A 639 -28.65 59.48 -30.73
N LEU A 640 -28.08 59.20 -31.91
CA LEU A 640 -28.72 59.49 -33.19
C LEU A 640 -30.04 58.72 -33.36
N LEU A 641 -30.06 57.42 -33.04
CA LEU A 641 -31.24 56.57 -33.13
C LEU A 641 -32.34 57.03 -32.18
N VAL A 642 -32.02 57.22 -30.89
CA VAL A 642 -32.98 57.65 -29.87
C VAL A 642 -33.50 59.05 -30.20
N GLY A 643 -32.62 59.96 -30.62
CA GLY A 643 -33.00 61.32 -31.01
C GLY A 643 -33.98 61.34 -32.20
N THR A 644 -33.66 60.62 -33.27
CA THR A 644 -34.49 60.57 -34.48
C THR A 644 -35.85 59.91 -34.21
N LEU A 645 -35.88 58.77 -33.50
CA LEU A 645 -37.12 58.09 -33.15
C LEU A 645 -37.98 58.91 -32.20
N SER A 646 -37.39 59.51 -31.16
CA SER A 646 -38.13 60.35 -30.21
C SER A 646 -38.75 61.55 -30.91
N PHE A 647 -37.99 62.23 -31.77
CA PHE A 647 -38.52 63.34 -32.56
C PHE A 647 -39.67 62.91 -33.47
N ALA A 648 -39.52 61.81 -34.21
CA ALA A 648 -40.55 61.32 -35.12
C ALA A 648 -41.82 60.87 -34.39
N LEU A 649 -41.68 60.19 -33.24
CA LEU A 649 -42.79 59.75 -32.40
C LEU A 649 -43.51 60.95 -31.77
N LEU A 650 -42.78 61.91 -31.21
CA LEU A 650 -43.37 63.12 -30.62
C LEU A 650 -44.06 63.96 -31.70
N HIS A 651 -43.46 64.10 -32.88
CA HIS A 651 -44.07 64.78 -34.01
C HIS A 651 -45.38 64.09 -34.44
N THR A 652 -45.36 62.77 -34.59
CA THR A 652 -46.54 61.98 -34.98
C THR A 652 -47.62 62.03 -33.92
N LEU A 653 -47.26 61.93 -32.64
CA LEU A 653 -48.18 62.04 -31.52
C LEU A 653 -48.82 63.42 -31.45
N ALA A 654 -48.02 64.49 -31.57
CA ALA A 654 -48.52 65.85 -31.63
C ALA A 654 -49.47 66.05 -32.82
N TRP A 655 -49.16 65.45 -33.97
CA TRP A 655 -50.04 65.45 -35.14
C TRP A 655 -51.36 64.70 -34.88
N VAL A 656 -51.32 63.53 -34.25
CA VAL A 656 -52.53 62.75 -33.87
C VAL A 656 -53.37 63.51 -32.84
N VAL A 657 -52.75 64.10 -31.82
CA VAL A 657 -53.44 64.92 -30.81
C VAL A 657 -54.13 66.10 -31.48
N ARG A 658 -53.43 66.83 -32.36
CA ARG A 658 -54.03 67.89 -33.18
C ARG A 658 -55.22 67.38 -34.00
N LEU A 659 -55.11 66.19 -34.59
CA LEU A 659 -56.20 65.54 -35.34
C LEU A 659 -57.44 65.29 -34.49
N LEU A 660 -57.23 64.84 -33.24
CA LEU A 660 -58.29 64.49 -32.30
C LEU A 660 -58.97 65.74 -31.73
N LEU A 661 -58.20 66.81 -31.49
CA LEU A 661 -58.73 68.10 -31.03
C LEU A 661 -59.52 68.82 -32.13
N ASN A 662 -59.08 68.75 -33.40
CA ASN A 662 -59.76 69.37 -34.54
C ASN A 662 -60.79 68.44 -35.23
N ARG A 663 -61.53 67.65 -34.45
CA ARG A 663 -62.50 66.66 -34.98
C ARG A 663 -63.63 67.27 -35.83
N GLU A 664 -64.00 68.52 -35.58
CA GLU A 664 -65.08 69.20 -36.30
C GLU A 664 -64.69 69.56 -37.74
N GLU A 665 -63.45 70.01 -37.96
CA GLU A 665 -62.88 70.27 -39.29
C GLU A 665 -62.86 68.99 -40.15
N TRP A 666 -62.57 67.85 -39.53
CA TRP A 666 -62.57 66.54 -40.16
C TRP A 666 -63.96 66.04 -40.52
N LYS A 667 -64.96 66.27 -39.66
CA LYS A 667 -66.36 65.95 -39.96
C LYS A 667 -66.86 66.77 -41.15
N ALA A 668 -66.49 68.05 -41.24
CA ALA A 668 -66.80 68.90 -42.38
C ALA A 668 -66.18 68.37 -43.68
N HIS A 669 -64.89 67.97 -43.67
CA HIS A 669 -64.23 67.38 -44.85
C HIS A 669 -64.82 66.02 -45.26
N LYS A 670 -65.21 65.17 -44.29
CA LYS A 670 -65.85 63.88 -44.56
C LYS A 670 -67.30 64.03 -45.06
N ALA A 671 -67.99 65.09 -44.65
CA ALA A 671 -69.30 65.48 -45.18
C ALA A 671 -69.17 66.03 -46.62
N MET A 672 -68.14 66.83 -46.92
CA MET A 672 -67.82 67.26 -48.29
C MET A 672 -67.49 66.09 -49.22
N ALA A 673 -66.86 65.02 -48.72
CA ALA A 673 -66.59 63.79 -49.47
C ALA A 673 -67.84 63.03 -49.96
N ARG A 674 -69.03 63.33 -49.41
CA ARG A 674 -70.31 62.74 -49.83
C ARG A 674 -71.04 63.56 -50.90
N ASN A 675 -70.58 64.77 -51.20
CA ASN A 675 -71.21 65.66 -52.16
C ASN A 675 -70.70 65.36 -53.58
N LYS A 676 -71.61 65.07 -54.53
CA LYS A 676 -71.26 64.53 -55.86
C LYS A 676 -70.62 65.54 -56.83
N ASP A 677 -70.61 66.83 -56.49
CA ASP A 677 -70.14 67.90 -57.38
C ASP A 677 -68.65 68.29 -57.21
N GLN A 678 -67.88 67.59 -56.37
CA GLN A 678 -66.44 67.85 -56.20
C GLN A 678 -65.55 66.76 -56.84
N LYS A 679 -64.51 67.19 -57.57
CA LYS A 679 -63.51 66.28 -58.19
C LYS A 679 -62.51 65.77 -57.14
N PHE A 680 -62.52 64.47 -56.87
CA PHE A 680 -61.54 63.82 -55.99
C PHE A 680 -60.37 63.24 -56.79
N TYR A 681 -59.14 63.61 -56.43
CA TYR A 681 -57.93 63.00 -56.98
C TYR A 681 -57.55 61.75 -56.19
N ARG A 682 -57.47 60.60 -56.87
CA ARG A 682 -57.05 59.36 -56.24
C ARG A 682 -55.53 59.38 -56.00
N ARG A 683 -55.13 59.66 -54.75
CA ARG A 683 -53.71 59.73 -54.35
C ARG A 683 -52.95 58.40 -54.48
N PHE A 684 -53.60 57.26 -54.20
CA PHE A 684 -52.99 55.93 -54.31
C PHE A 684 -53.90 54.93 -55.03
N SER A 685 -53.36 54.24 -56.03
CA SER A 685 -54.00 53.12 -56.73
C SER A 685 -54.11 51.88 -55.81
N ARG A 686 -54.93 50.88 -56.18
CA ARG A 686 -55.08 49.63 -55.41
C ARG A 686 -53.73 48.91 -55.35
N TYR A 687 -53.04 48.83 -56.49
CA TYR A 687 -51.69 48.29 -56.61
C TYR A 687 -50.69 48.99 -55.69
N GLN A 688 -50.65 50.33 -55.69
CA GLN A 688 -49.75 51.09 -54.82
C GLN A 688 -50.02 50.83 -53.33
N ARG A 689 -51.29 50.72 -52.92
CA ARG A 689 -51.64 50.37 -51.54
C ARG A 689 -51.17 48.96 -51.17
N THR A 690 -51.37 47.99 -52.05
CA THR A 690 -50.87 46.62 -51.84
C THR A 690 -49.36 46.59 -51.69
N MET A 691 -48.61 47.29 -52.57
CA MET A 691 -47.15 47.39 -52.46
C MET A 691 -46.71 48.02 -51.13
N HIS A 692 -47.40 49.05 -50.65
CA HIS A 692 -47.10 49.65 -49.35
C HIS A 692 -47.36 48.68 -48.19
N ILE A 693 -48.45 47.91 -48.25
CA ILE A 693 -48.75 46.89 -47.22
C ILE A 693 -47.68 45.80 -47.23
N VAL A 694 -47.28 45.30 -48.40
CA VAL A 694 -46.21 44.29 -48.52
C VAL A 694 -44.89 44.82 -47.95
N MET A 695 -44.49 46.03 -48.33
CA MET A 695 -43.28 46.68 -47.79
C MET A 695 -43.34 46.88 -46.27
N MET A 696 -44.51 47.25 -45.75
CA MET A 696 -44.72 47.40 -44.30
C MET A 696 -44.58 46.06 -43.59
N LEU A 697 -45.23 45.01 -44.11
CA LEU A 697 -45.13 43.66 -43.55
C LEU A 697 -43.70 43.12 -43.63
N SER A 698 -42.97 43.35 -44.72
CA SER A 698 -41.58 42.93 -44.84
C SER A 698 -40.68 43.64 -43.83
N PHE A 699 -40.88 44.95 -43.62
CA PHE A 699 -40.14 45.72 -42.62
C PHE A 699 -40.38 45.19 -41.20
N PHE A 700 -41.65 44.98 -40.82
CA PHE A 700 -41.97 44.44 -39.50
C PHE A 700 -41.48 43.01 -39.31
N THR A 701 -41.51 42.20 -40.36
CA THR A 701 -40.94 40.84 -40.33
C THR A 701 -39.43 40.89 -40.10
N LEU A 702 -38.71 41.72 -40.86
CA LEU A 702 -37.26 41.89 -40.70
C LEU A 702 -36.89 42.44 -39.31
N ALA A 703 -37.67 43.40 -38.81
CA ALA A 703 -37.49 43.95 -37.47
C ALA A 703 -37.73 42.89 -36.40
N LEU A 704 -38.78 42.06 -36.54
CA LEU A 704 -39.06 40.97 -35.62
C LEU A 704 -37.94 39.92 -35.61
N THR A 705 -37.45 39.50 -36.77
CA THR A 705 -36.33 38.55 -36.87
C THR A 705 -35.03 39.13 -36.31
N GLY A 706 -34.76 40.42 -36.54
CA GLY A 706 -33.60 41.11 -35.97
C GLY A 706 -33.70 41.30 -34.45
N MET A 707 -34.91 41.55 -33.93
CA MET A 707 -35.15 41.66 -32.49
C MET A 707 -34.96 40.33 -31.78
N ALA A 708 -35.35 39.20 -32.40
CA ALA A 708 -35.11 37.87 -31.81
C ALA A 708 -33.61 37.63 -31.57
N LEU A 709 -32.74 38.04 -32.50
CA LEU A 709 -31.29 37.95 -32.33
C LEU A 709 -30.76 38.96 -31.29
N LYS A 710 -31.29 40.19 -31.28
CA LYS A 710 -30.88 41.23 -30.33
C LYS A 710 -31.23 40.87 -28.88
N PHE A 711 -32.38 40.23 -28.67
CA PHE A 711 -32.92 39.84 -27.38
C PHE A 711 -32.89 38.32 -27.19
N SER A 712 -31.79 37.68 -27.60
CA SER A 712 -31.63 36.21 -27.57
C SER A 712 -31.80 35.59 -26.19
N TYR A 713 -31.63 36.37 -25.13
CA TYR A 713 -31.84 35.98 -23.73
C TYR A 713 -33.31 35.93 -23.30
N MET A 714 -34.25 36.46 -24.10
CA MET A 714 -35.67 36.48 -23.73
C MET A 714 -36.40 35.22 -24.20
N PRO A 715 -37.36 34.66 -23.41
CA PRO A 715 -38.08 33.43 -23.76
C PRO A 715 -38.81 33.49 -25.11
N TRP A 716 -39.38 34.64 -25.47
CA TRP A 716 -40.09 34.79 -26.76
C TRP A 716 -39.14 34.70 -27.95
N ALA A 717 -37.88 35.10 -27.80
CA ALA A 717 -36.87 35.02 -28.85
C ALA A 717 -36.49 33.56 -29.11
N GLN A 718 -36.35 32.75 -28.06
CA GLN A 718 -36.10 31.31 -28.17
C GLN A 718 -37.26 30.56 -28.84
N ILE A 719 -38.52 30.95 -28.57
CA ILE A 719 -39.70 30.34 -29.20
C ILE A 719 -39.80 30.72 -30.68
N THR A 720 -39.48 31.97 -31.03
CA THR A 720 -39.60 32.48 -32.42
C THR A 720 -38.43 32.12 -33.33
N SER A 721 -37.34 31.58 -32.76
CA SER A 721 -36.12 31.15 -33.48
C SER A 721 -36.01 29.63 -33.66
N ARG A 722 -36.90 28.85 -33.03
CA ARG A 722 -37.17 27.45 -33.38
C ARG A 722 -38.06 27.38 -34.60
#